data_AF-A0A1D6H913-F1
#
_entry.id   AF-A0A1D6H913-F1
#
_cell.length_a   1.000
_cell.length_b   1.000
_cell.length_c   1.000
_cell.angle_alpha   90.00
_cell.angle_beta   90.00
_cell.angle_gamma   90.00
#
_symmetry.space_group_name_H-M   'P 1'
#
loop_
_entity.id
_entity.type
_entity.pdbx_description
1 polymer ?
#
loop_
_entity_poly.entity_id
_entity_poly.type
_entity_poly.pdbx_seq_one_letter_code
_entity_poly.pdbx_strand_id
1 'polypeptide(L)'
;MSKSLVDYGEQKSCAVTTAKRLAEFLGDSMVKDKGLHCQYIVAREPQGTPVSERAVPVAIFETDPEIAKHYLRKWFRFSSDANIRSIVDWSYYKQRLSSAIQKIITIPAAMQKISNPVPRVLHPDWLHKKVREKDDRFRQRKLRDIFSPLAKEEGLHNLNRTGDMEDLLISNKDLRKNPSHGLDIDKENNPNGASVGSGLNISKKQQNCMTGLNVPCTSQIQNAASYETVDKGTDYQGWLDAKKRKWKYVREQKKRRRLGAAATFDDPNALLSARHANQLPVNSRNRSTFFQKQELALFRSHWQIIQLASSTVPGHFFAWVVAEGIMFKIPINVPRTFYLNSKAPVTEEFPGRRVKKILPHGRPCFNLIEVVTTEEQFRAEGKKLAAHLAEPDVEGIYETKIPPELNAVLQIGCVCKVDKSAKRRSIQDGWDLAELQMKTTAECSYLEQTFSFFYLYHSLSEGRAVYVFYFPTSFRIHAVIVNPFRNKEISPSFLEKQFGDACQALGSVPENLSFHVDYQTSIDAGSKYAQRMLLEYRQQHSGPVVGIIECPKLQAIKVAIRALDDLPCVTIPSNARDNNYQALGWQATAGRTSMQRCAASTQWFNERISLAKYAHVPLGNFELDWLLFTADVFFSRALRDQQQVLWISDDGIPDLGGTYEGETCFADEVIQPALTYPGAYRRVSVELKIHHLAVNALLKSSQVDEMEGGSIGSFGNDVPPGSNATETDFDDASLCIPAFQVLKQLIQRCISDAVSSGNVFADAILQHLYRWLCSPRSKLHDPALHRLLHNVMKKVFALLLAELRKLGANVIFANFSKIIIDTGKVDLSSAHAYCDSLLRTLQTRDLFEWIELEPLHFWHSLLFMDQYNYGGIQAKTQNVDSSDGDNDIDIVSSWNMAEDLPKDTQDHFVLIVSEFLYIPWKFMKEQVAAQATIRDDTSCTPSVTIMAAENLEGQVIEHLRF
;
A
#
# COMPACT_ATOMS: atom_id res chain seq x y z
N MET A 1 3.61 -47.12 1.70
CA MET A 1 3.62 -48.40 2.43
C MET A 1 2.20 -48.86 2.62
N SER A 2 1.89 -50.16 2.45
CA SER A 2 0.50 -50.65 2.50
C SER A 2 -0.04 -50.87 3.92
N LYS A 3 0.84 -51.10 4.91
CA LYS A 3 0.49 -51.25 6.34
C LYS A 3 1.14 -50.14 7.19
N SER A 4 0.78 -50.07 8.48
CA SER A 4 1.38 -49.09 9.41
C SER A 4 2.82 -49.50 9.77
N LEU A 5 3.63 -48.57 10.26
CA LEU A 5 5.04 -48.87 10.61
C LEU A 5 5.15 -49.96 11.70
N VAL A 6 4.21 -49.99 12.64
CA VAL A 6 4.17 -50.98 13.74
C VAL A 6 3.96 -52.40 13.19
N ASP A 7 3.13 -52.55 12.16
CA ASP A 7 2.82 -53.85 11.55
C ASP A 7 4.02 -54.47 10.80
N TYR A 8 5.01 -53.66 10.41
CA TYR A 8 6.23 -54.12 9.74
C TYR A 8 7.32 -54.61 10.71
N GLY A 9 7.22 -54.31 12.01
CA GLY A 9 8.13 -54.80 13.05
C GLY A 9 9.62 -54.62 12.74
N GLU A 10 10.36 -55.73 12.70
CA GLU A 10 11.81 -55.77 12.43
C GLU A 10 12.19 -55.90 10.94
N GLN A 11 11.23 -55.87 10.01
CA GLN A 11 11.54 -56.00 8.59
C GLN A 11 12.44 -54.85 8.09
N LYS A 12 13.54 -55.20 7.43
CA LYS A 12 14.51 -54.23 6.88
C LYS A 12 14.21 -53.97 5.40
N SER A 13 13.66 -52.79 5.10
CA SER A 13 13.48 -52.30 3.72
C SER A 13 13.74 -50.80 3.65
N CYS A 14 14.07 -50.27 2.46
CA CYS A 14 14.28 -48.83 2.30
C CYS A 14 13.06 -48.01 2.74
N ALA A 15 11.85 -48.49 2.42
CA ALA A 15 10.61 -47.83 2.81
C ALA A 15 10.40 -47.82 4.33
N VAL A 16 10.68 -48.95 5.01
CA VAL A 16 10.58 -49.03 6.48
C VAL A 16 11.62 -48.14 7.16
N THR A 17 12.86 -48.10 6.67
CA THR A 17 13.90 -47.20 7.20
C THR A 17 13.52 -45.73 6.99
N THR A 18 12.96 -45.39 5.82
CA THR A 18 12.48 -44.03 5.52
C THR A 18 11.35 -43.64 6.46
N ALA A 19 10.38 -44.54 6.68
CA ALA A 19 9.30 -44.31 7.63
C ALA A 19 9.80 -44.13 9.07
N LYS A 20 10.77 -44.95 9.53
CA LYS A 20 11.41 -44.79 10.84
C LYS A 20 12.11 -43.43 10.98
N ARG A 21 12.82 -42.99 9.94
CA ARG A 21 13.49 -41.68 9.91
C ARG A 21 12.50 -40.51 9.86
N LEU A 22 11.40 -40.65 9.11
CA LEU A 22 10.30 -39.66 9.11
C LEU A 22 9.61 -39.57 10.47
N ALA A 23 9.42 -40.70 11.18
CA ALA A 23 8.88 -40.71 12.54
C ALA A 23 9.81 -39.99 13.52
N GLU A 24 11.12 -40.21 13.39
CA GLU A 24 12.12 -39.57 14.24
C GLU A 24 12.25 -38.06 13.97
N PHE A 25 12.06 -37.65 12.71
CA PHE A 25 12.19 -36.28 12.24
C PHE A 25 10.91 -35.43 12.46
N LEU A 26 9.74 -35.94 12.04
CA LEU A 26 8.44 -35.24 12.08
C LEU A 26 7.54 -35.68 13.24
N GLY A 27 7.94 -36.72 13.99
CA GLY A 27 7.21 -37.29 15.12
C GLY A 27 6.35 -38.50 14.77
N ASP A 28 6.09 -39.34 15.78
CA ASP A 28 5.37 -40.61 15.66
C ASP A 28 3.93 -40.51 15.13
N SER A 29 3.35 -39.31 15.02
CA SER A 29 2.00 -39.14 14.48
C SER A 29 1.90 -39.42 12.98
N MET A 30 2.97 -39.19 12.20
CA MET A 30 2.96 -39.34 10.74
C MET A 30 2.97 -40.81 10.26
N VAL A 31 3.36 -41.74 11.14
CA VAL A 31 3.56 -43.17 10.83
C VAL A 31 2.46 -44.09 11.40
N LYS A 32 1.43 -43.52 12.03
CA LYS A 32 0.31 -44.29 12.60
C LYS A 32 -0.66 -44.80 11.53
N ASP A 33 -0.85 -44.01 10.48
CA ASP A 33 -1.82 -44.32 9.44
C ASP A 33 -1.21 -45.21 8.34
N LYS A 34 -2.05 -46.08 7.77
CA LYS A 34 -1.69 -46.92 6.63
C LYS A 34 -1.58 -46.06 5.37
N GLY A 35 -0.73 -46.44 4.42
CA GLY A 35 -0.63 -45.73 3.13
C GLY A 35 0.51 -44.70 3.02
N LEU A 36 1.40 -44.59 4.00
CA LEU A 36 2.47 -43.56 4.00
C LEU A 36 3.33 -43.58 2.73
N HIS A 37 3.41 -42.44 2.03
CA HIS A 37 4.24 -42.27 0.84
C HIS A 37 5.69 -41.99 1.24
N CYS A 38 6.54 -43.02 1.18
CA CYS A 38 7.95 -42.92 1.59
C CYS A 38 8.83 -42.64 0.37
N GLN A 39 9.04 -41.37 0.06
CA GLN A 39 10.03 -40.94 -0.93
C GLN A 39 11.43 -40.90 -0.28
N TYR A 40 12.40 -41.56 -0.92
CA TYR A 40 13.74 -41.67 -0.39
C TYR A 40 14.83 -41.60 -1.45
N ILE A 41 16.02 -41.17 -1.01
CA ILE A 41 17.28 -41.28 -1.75
C ILE A 41 18.22 -42.23 -1.03
N VAL A 42 19.18 -42.84 -1.73
CA VAL A 42 20.19 -43.72 -1.12
C VAL A 42 21.48 -42.93 -0.89
N ALA A 43 21.90 -42.84 0.38
CA ALA A 43 23.14 -42.18 0.77
C ALA A 43 24.38 -43.08 0.56
N ARG A 44 25.53 -42.47 0.28
CA ARG A 44 26.82 -43.18 0.12
C ARG A 44 27.36 -43.71 1.45
N GLU A 45 27.23 -42.95 2.51
CA GLU A 45 27.70 -43.31 3.85
C GLU A 45 26.54 -43.83 4.72
N PRO A 46 26.80 -44.71 5.71
CA PRO A 46 28.08 -45.36 6.02
C PRO A 46 28.43 -46.50 5.04
N GLN A 47 29.68 -46.54 4.60
CA GLN A 47 30.18 -47.59 3.69
C GLN A 47 30.13 -48.96 4.37
N GLY A 48 29.78 -50.01 3.61
CA GLY A 48 29.65 -51.38 4.12
C GLY A 48 28.26 -51.75 4.67
N THR A 49 27.33 -50.79 4.80
CA THR A 49 25.95 -51.08 5.24
C THR A 49 25.00 -51.39 4.07
N PRO A 50 23.98 -52.25 4.29
CA PRO A 50 23.02 -52.61 3.25
C PRO A 50 22.22 -51.38 2.78
N VAL A 51 21.82 -51.38 1.50
CA VAL A 51 21.07 -50.27 0.87
C VAL A 51 19.81 -49.89 1.65
N SER A 52 19.15 -50.88 2.27
CA SER A 52 17.96 -50.68 3.10
C SER A 52 18.18 -49.72 4.28
N GLU A 53 19.38 -49.66 4.86
CA GLU A 53 19.71 -48.82 6.02
C GLU A 53 20.23 -47.42 5.59
N ARG A 54 20.58 -47.26 4.31
CA ARG A 54 21.09 -46.01 3.72
C ARG A 54 20.02 -45.11 3.09
N ALA A 55 18.74 -45.40 3.31
CA ALA A 55 17.62 -44.64 2.74
C ALA A 55 17.31 -43.32 3.49
N VAL A 56 17.54 -42.16 2.87
CA VAL A 56 17.26 -40.83 3.42
C VAL A 56 15.89 -40.34 2.92
N PRO A 57 14.98 -39.87 3.79
CA PRO A 57 13.75 -39.22 3.34
C PRO A 57 14.03 -37.93 2.57
N VAL A 58 13.34 -37.69 1.46
CA VAL A 58 13.51 -36.46 0.65
C VAL A 58 13.12 -35.21 1.44
N ALA A 59 12.09 -35.31 2.29
CA ALA A 59 11.60 -34.22 3.14
C ALA A 59 12.67 -33.57 4.05
N ILE A 60 13.82 -34.23 4.30
CA ILE A 60 14.89 -33.61 5.08
C ILE A 60 15.54 -32.42 4.36
N PHE A 61 15.54 -32.42 3.02
CA PHE A 61 16.16 -31.35 2.21
C PHE A 61 15.23 -30.16 1.98
N GLU A 62 13.95 -30.28 2.33
CA GLU A 62 12.94 -29.22 2.25
C GLU A 62 12.81 -28.40 3.55
N THR A 63 13.53 -28.80 4.60
CA THR A 63 13.46 -28.15 5.92
C THR A 63 14.68 -27.29 6.25
N ASP A 64 14.56 -26.52 7.33
CA ASP A 64 15.61 -25.61 7.79
C ASP A 64 16.99 -26.28 7.81
N PRO A 65 18.03 -25.60 7.28
CA PRO A 65 19.35 -26.19 7.06
C PRO A 65 20.01 -26.65 8.37
N GLU A 66 19.69 -26.02 9.50
CA GLU A 66 20.20 -26.43 10.82
C GLU A 66 19.60 -27.75 11.31
N ILE A 67 18.28 -27.93 11.10
CA ILE A 67 17.56 -29.14 11.47
C ILE A 67 17.99 -30.29 10.56
N ALA A 68 18.07 -30.04 9.25
CA ALA A 68 18.58 -31.00 8.28
C ALA A 68 20.00 -31.47 8.63
N LYS A 69 20.90 -30.53 8.95
CA LYS A 69 22.28 -30.83 9.39
C LYS A 69 22.30 -31.69 10.66
N HIS A 70 21.44 -31.42 11.64
CA HIS A 70 21.36 -32.20 12.88
C HIS A 70 20.99 -33.67 12.61
N TYR A 71 19.93 -33.94 11.86
CA TYR A 71 19.47 -35.32 11.58
C TYR A 71 20.38 -36.06 10.60
N LEU A 72 20.94 -35.38 9.59
CA LEU A 72 21.92 -35.98 8.69
C LEU A 72 23.19 -36.41 9.42
N ARG A 73 23.68 -35.61 10.38
CA ARG A 73 24.77 -36.02 11.29
C ARG A 73 24.38 -37.22 12.15
N LYS A 74 23.16 -37.23 12.68
CA LYS A 74 22.65 -38.33 13.50
C LYS A 74 22.58 -39.66 12.75
N TRP A 75 22.10 -39.65 11.50
CA TRP A 75 21.89 -40.86 10.72
C TRP A 75 23.14 -41.40 10.03
N PHE A 76 24.08 -40.52 9.65
CA PHE A 76 25.17 -40.88 8.74
C PHE A 76 26.56 -40.45 9.22
N ARG A 77 26.67 -39.72 10.35
CA ARG A 77 27.93 -39.28 10.96
C ARG A 77 28.83 -38.43 10.04
N PHE A 78 28.24 -37.65 9.13
CA PHE A 78 28.98 -36.74 8.24
C PHE A 78 29.71 -35.61 9.01
N SER A 79 30.94 -35.27 8.59
CA SER A 79 31.60 -33.99 8.89
C SER A 79 31.12 -32.88 7.92
N SER A 80 31.10 -31.63 8.37
CA SER A 80 30.38 -30.46 7.82
C SER A 80 30.40 -30.18 6.29
N ASP A 81 29.34 -29.50 5.83
CA ASP A 81 29.07 -28.86 4.52
C ASP A 81 29.02 -29.76 3.26
N ALA A 82 28.24 -30.84 3.34
CA ALA A 82 27.93 -31.70 2.20
C ALA A 82 26.74 -31.16 1.38
N ASN A 83 27.00 -30.80 0.11
CA ASN A 83 25.96 -30.56 -0.91
C ASN A 83 25.25 -31.90 -1.23
N ILE A 84 23.99 -31.89 -1.71
CA ILE A 84 23.23 -33.13 -2.00
C ILE A 84 24.01 -34.11 -2.89
N ARG A 85 24.80 -33.57 -3.83
CA ARG A 85 25.65 -34.36 -4.73
C ARG A 85 26.70 -35.21 -4.01
N SER A 86 27.18 -34.82 -2.82
CA SER A 86 28.16 -35.60 -2.05
C SER A 86 27.49 -36.63 -1.13
N ILE A 87 26.22 -36.45 -0.79
CA ILE A 87 25.45 -37.37 0.07
C ILE A 87 24.98 -38.60 -0.72
N VAL A 88 24.56 -38.40 -1.98
CA VAL A 88 23.97 -39.45 -2.83
C VAL A 88 24.98 -40.51 -3.25
N ASP A 89 24.59 -41.79 -3.19
CA ASP A 89 25.37 -42.90 -3.73
C ASP A 89 25.21 -43.01 -5.26
N TRP A 90 26.02 -42.25 -6.00
CA TRP A 90 26.03 -42.31 -7.46
C TRP A 90 26.39 -43.70 -8.01
N SER A 91 27.15 -44.51 -7.28
CA SER A 91 27.52 -45.86 -7.73
C SER A 91 26.30 -46.78 -7.76
N TYR A 92 25.44 -46.70 -6.73
CA TYR A 92 24.17 -47.43 -6.67
C TYR A 92 23.24 -47.08 -7.84
N TYR A 93 23.01 -45.78 -8.09
CA TYR A 93 22.13 -45.34 -9.17
C TYR A 93 22.70 -45.67 -10.55
N LYS A 94 24.02 -45.49 -10.74
CA LYS A 94 24.72 -45.85 -11.98
C LYS A 94 24.60 -47.35 -12.27
N GLN A 95 24.71 -48.22 -11.25
CA GLN A 95 24.55 -49.65 -11.41
C GLN A 95 23.12 -50.04 -11.82
N ARG A 96 22.09 -49.45 -11.19
CA ARG A 96 20.68 -49.71 -11.56
C ARG A 96 20.37 -49.25 -12.97
N LEU A 97 20.83 -48.06 -13.35
CA LEU A 97 20.69 -47.55 -14.71
C LEU A 97 21.44 -48.43 -15.71
N SER A 98 22.67 -48.83 -15.40
CA SER A 98 23.46 -49.75 -16.25
C SER A 98 22.74 -51.08 -16.46
N SER A 99 22.09 -51.63 -15.43
CA SER A 99 21.30 -52.86 -15.56
C SER A 99 20.06 -52.67 -16.46
N ALA A 100 19.39 -51.53 -16.38
CA ALA A 100 18.26 -51.21 -17.26
C ALA A 100 18.72 -51.05 -18.72
N ILE A 101 19.80 -50.27 -18.94
CA ILE A 101 20.45 -50.12 -20.25
C ILE A 101 20.91 -51.46 -20.80
N GLN A 102 21.44 -52.34 -19.95
CA GLN A 102 21.84 -53.69 -20.36
C GLN A 102 20.65 -54.48 -20.90
N LYS A 103 19.54 -54.52 -20.15
CA LYS A 103 18.33 -55.29 -20.51
C LYS A 103 17.61 -54.74 -21.73
N ILE A 104 17.51 -53.42 -21.85
CA ILE A 104 16.70 -52.75 -22.88
C ILE A 104 17.50 -52.55 -24.18
N ILE A 105 18.81 -52.25 -24.07
CA ILE A 105 19.61 -51.78 -25.20
C ILE A 105 20.71 -52.79 -25.53
N THR A 106 21.67 -53.00 -24.61
CA THR A 106 22.93 -53.68 -24.97
C THR A 106 22.73 -55.18 -25.22
N ILE A 107 21.88 -55.87 -24.44
CA ILE A 107 21.61 -57.31 -24.58
C ILE A 107 20.88 -57.58 -25.91
N PRO A 108 19.77 -56.88 -26.23
CA PRO A 108 19.13 -57.02 -27.53
C PRO A 108 20.05 -56.69 -28.71
N ALA A 109 20.82 -55.60 -28.63
CA ALA A 109 21.76 -55.21 -29.68
C ALA A 109 22.79 -56.33 -29.97
N ALA A 110 23.40 -56.89 -28.93
CA ALA A 110 24.34 -58.01 -29.09
C ALA A 110 23.67 -59.27 -29.64
N MET A 111 22.42 -59.56 -29.26
CA MET A 111 21.65 -60.69 -29.81
C MET A 111 21.23 -60.49 -31.28
N GLN A 112 21.15 -59.24 -31.74
CA GLN A 112 20.87 -58.83 -33.11
C GLN A 112 22.15 -58.62 -33.95
N LYS A 113 23.33 -58.93 -33.39
CA LYS A 113 24.65 -58.74 -34.02
C LYS A 113 25.02 -57.27 -34.30
N ILE A 114 24.48 -56.35 -33.52
CA ILE A 114 24.85 -54.93 -33.55
C ILE A 114 25.90 -54.70 -32.46
N SER A 115 26.96 -53.96 -32.78
CA SER A 115 28.01 -53.57 -31.82
C SER A 115 27.42 -52.77 -30.65
N ASN A 116 28.02 -52.87 -29.46
CA ASN A 116 27.49 -52.20 -28.26
C ASN A 116 27.30 -50.68 -28.50
N PRO A 117 26.04 -50.18 -28.54
CA PRO A 117 25.76 -48.78 -28.79
C PRO A 117 26.10 -47.88 -27.58
N VAL A 118 26.33 -48.46 -26.39
CA VAL A 118 26.70 -47.71 -25.18
C VAL A 118 28.00 -48.29 -24.59
N PRO A 119 29.18 -47.86 -25.07
CA PRO A 119 30.47 -48.39 -24.63
C PRO A 119 30.75 -48.24 -23.13
N ARG A 120 30.13 -47.24 -22.48
CA ARG A 120 30.23 -46.99 -21.03
C ARG A 120 29.58 -48.09 -20.18
N VAL A 121 28.71 -48.91 -20.76
CA VAL A 121 28.04 -50.03 -20.10
C VAL A 121 28.47 -51.31 -20.79
N LEU A 122 29.35 -52.07 -20.15
CA LEU A 122 29.87 -53.32 -20.68
C LEU A 122 28.79 -54.41 -20.66
N HIS A 123 28.87 -55.35 -21.60
CA HIS A 123 28.01 -56.52 -21.61
C HIS A 123 28.37 -57.46 -20.45
N PRO A 124 27.39 -58.22 -19.91
CA PRO A 124 27.67 -59.30 -18.98
C PRO A 124 28.49 -60.43 -19.64
N ASP A 125 29.40 -61.06 -18.90
CA ASP A 125 30.29 -62.11 -19.43
C ASP A 125 29.55 -63.30 -20.05
N TRP A 126 28.39 -63.68 -19.47
CA TRP A 126 27.56 -64.77 -19.99
C TRP A 126 26.99 -64.47 -21.39
N LEU A 127 26.79 -63.18 -21.72
CA LEU A 127 26.21 -62.78 -23.01
C LEU A 127 27.18 -63.08 -24.15
N HIS A 128 28.48 -62.81 -23.94
CA HIS A 128 29.52 -63.14 -24.91
C HIS A 128 29.58 -64.65 -25.20
N LYS A 129 29.40 -65.49 -24.18
CA LYS A 129 29.30 -66.95 -24.36
C LYS A 129 28.10 -67.33 -25.23
N LYS A 130 26.93 -66.74 -24.96
CA LYS A 130 25.67 -67.03 -25.67
C LYS A 130 25.66 -66.52 -27.12
N VAL A 131 26.29 -65.38 -27.39
CA VAL A 131 26.48 -64.84 -28.75
C VAL A 131 27.41 -65.78 -29.54
N ARG A 132 28.54 -66.19 -28.95
CA ARG A 132 29.45 -67.17 -29.56
C ARG A 132 28.77 -68.50 -29.87
N GLU A 133 27.95 -69.03 -28.95
CA GLU A 133 27.17 -70.26 -29.17
C GLU A 133 26.15 -70.12 -30.32
N LYS A 134 25.58 -68.92 -30.52
CA LYS A 134 24.67 -68.66 -31.65
C LYS A 134 25.39 -68.52 -32.99
N ASP A 135 26.60 -67.97 -32.98
CA ASP A 135 27.45 -67.75 -34.15
C ASP A 135 28.31 -68.98 -34.53
N ASP A 136 28.38 -70.00 -33.67
CA ASP A 136 29.07 -71.26 -33.97
C ASP A 136 28.39 -72.01 -35.12
N ARG A 137 29.17 -72.37 -36.13
CA ARG A 137 28.72 -73.09 -37.33
C ARG A 137 28.42 -74.56 -37.04
N PHE A 138 29.04 -75.15 -36.02
CA PHE A 138 28.89 -76.58 -35.69
C PHE A 138 27.93 -76.78 -34.52
N ARG A 139 26.63 -76.63 -34.80
CA ARG A 139 25.59 -76.88 -33.79
C ARG A 139 25.41 -78.39 -33.57
N GLN A 140 25.79 -78.89 -32.40
CA GLN A 140 25.41 -80.24 -31.98
C GLN A 140 23.88 -80.27 -31.74
N ARG A 141 23.13 -80.87 -32.67
CA ARG A 141 21.67 -81.04 -32.55
C ARG A 141 21.40 -82.00 -31.39
N LYS A 142 20.45 -81.66 -30.52
CA LYS A 142 20.01 -82.59 -29.47
C LYS A 142 19.32 -83.77 -30.15
N LEU A 143 19.61 -84.99 -29.70
CA LEU A 143 19.08 -86.24 -30.26
C LEU A 143 17.55 -86.26 -30.40
N ARG A 144 16.85 -85.45 -29.59
CA ARG A 144 15.39 -85.32 -29.58
C ARG A 144 14.82 -84.72 -30.87
N ASP A 145 15.59 -83.87 -31.54
CA ASP A 145 15.16 -83.19 -32.77
C ASP A 145 15.34 -84.08 -34.03
N ILE A 146 15.94 -85.27 -33.88
CA ILE A 146 16.23 -86.21 -34.99
C ILE A 146 15.10 -87.25 -35.16
N PHE A 147 14.25 -87.49 -34.15
CA PHE A 147 13.30 -88.61 -34.12
C PHE A 147 11.80 -88.23 -34.13
N SER A 148 11.41 -87.09 -34.68
CA SER A 148 9.99 -86.76 -34.89
C SER A 148 9.47 -87.39 -36.21
N PRO A 149 8.33 -88.12 -36.21
CA PRO A 149 7.85 -88.83 -37.40
C PRO A 149 7.18 -87.90 -38.43
N LEU A 150 7.39 -88.24 -39.72
CA LEU A 150 7.01 -87.51 -40.93
C LEU A 150 5.52 -87.76 -41.31
N ALA A 151 4.71 -86.71 -41.46
CA ALA A 151 3.32 -86.82 -41.93
C ALA A 151 3.23 -86.69 -43.47
N LYS A 152 2.35 -87.49 -44.08
CA LYS A 152 2.10 -87.62 -45.53
C LYS A 152 1.42 -86.39 -46.16
N GLU A 153 1.77 -86.14 -47.41
CA GLU A 153 1.31 -85.05 -48.30
C GLU A 153 0.01 -85.37 -49.07
N GLU A 154 -0.85 -84.35 -49.21
CA GLU A 154 -1.60 -83.92 -50.41
C GLU A 154 -1.59 -82.37 -50.31
N GLY A 155 -1.10 -81.51 -51.23
CA GLY A 155 -1.28 -81.41 -52.68
C GLY A 155 -2.65 -80.77 -52.99
N LEU A 156 -2.89 -79.65 -53.68
CA LEU A 156 -2.09 -78.66 -54.41
C LEU A 156 -3.10 -77.59 -54.97
N HIS A 157 -2.74 -76.29 -54.99
CA HIS A 157 -3.30 -75.19 -55.85
C HIS A 157 -4.80 -74.78 -55.69
N ASN A 158 -5.28 -73.54 -55.90
CA ASN A 158 -4.70 -72.25 -56.34
C ASN A 158 -5.65 -71.09 -55.98
N LEU A 159 -5.12 -69.87 -56.14
CA LEU A 159 -5.64 -68.53 -55.87
C LEU A 159 -7.17 -68.24 -55.94
N ASN A 160 -7.56 -67.40 -54.97
CA ASN A 160 -8.70 -66.47 -54.86
C ASN A 160 -10.06 -66.99 -54.35
N ARG A 161 -10.49 -66.31 -53.26
CA ARG A 161 -11.84 -65.78 -52.94
C ARG A 161 -12.67 -66.49 -51.85
N THR A 162 -13.16 -65.66 -50.92
CA THR A 162 -14.48 -65.72 -50.22
C THR A 162 -14.86 -66.94 -49.38
N GLY A 163 -15.11 -66.67 -48.08
CA GLY A 163 -16.28 -67.16 -47.36
C GLY A 163 -16.17 -68.49 -46.60
N ASP A 164 -16.06 -68.34 -45.28
CA ASP A 164 -16.94 -68.94 -44.26
C ASP A 164 -16.68 -70.34 -43.65
N MET A 165 -17.10 -70.46 -42.37
CA MET A 165 -17.25 -71.62 -41.47
C MET A 165 -15.97 -72.32 -40.94
N GLU A 166 -15.61 -72.15 -39.66
CA GLU A 166 -16.12 -72.90 -38.47
C GLU A 166 -15.66 -74.38 -38.51
N ASP A 167 -14.99 -74.99 -37.52
CA ASP A 167 -14.94 -74.75 -36.09
C ASP A 167 -13.81 -75.59 -35.47
N LEU A 168 -13.20 -75.08 -34.40
CA LEU A 168 -12.95 -75.82 -33.14
C LEU A 168 -12.47 -74.82 -32.08
N LEU A 169 -13.35 -73.85 -31.80
CA LEU A 169 -13.50 -73.37 -30.43
C LEU A 169 -14.08 -74.53 -29.59
N ILE A 170 -13.69 -74.61 -28.31
CA ILE A 170 -14.14 -75.59 -27.28
C ILE A 170 -13.30 -76.90 -27.34
N SER A 171 -12.69 -77.48 -26.29
CA SER A 171 -12.84 -77.43 -24.82
C SER A 171 -11.50 -77.94 -24.22
N ASN A 172 -10.96 -77.45 -23.10
CA ASN A 172 -11.39 -77.93 -21.79
C ASN A 172 -11.19 -76.85 -20.72
N LYS A 173 -12.33 -76.33 -20.27
CA LYS A 173 -12.55 -75.81 -18.92
C LYS A 173 -12.42 -76.95 -17.91
N ASP A 174 -11.59 -76.74 -16.91
CA ASP A 174 -11.71 -77.15 -15.49
C ASP A 174 -10.78 -76.15 -14.75
N LEU A 175 -11.15 -75.33 -13.76
CA LEU A 175 -12.04 -75.43 -12.60
C LEU A 175 -12.49 -73.98 -12.25
N ARG A 176 -13.77 -73.62 -12.02
CA ARG A 176 -14.60 -73.87 -10.82
C ARG A 176 -13.83 -73.63 -9.50
N LYS A 177 -14.23 -72.74 -8.58
CA LYS A 177 -15.59 -72.30 -8.22
C LYS A 177 -15.59 -70.87 -7.66
N ASN A 178 -16.42 -70.01 -8.23
CA ASN A 178 -17.53 -69.38 -7.50
C ASN A 178 -18.81 -69.74 -8.28
N PRO A 179 -19.92 -70.08 -7.63
CA PRO A 179 -21.15 -70.43 -8.33
C PRO A 179 -22.02 -69.18 -8.55
N SER A 180 -22.30 -68.84 -9.80
CA SER A 180 -23.53 -68.15 -10.21
C SER A 180 -23.69 -68.12 -11.74
N HIS A 181 -24.50 -69.05 -12.26
CA HIS A 181 -25.30 -68.96 -13.50
C HIS A 181 -26.66 -69.56 -13.09
N GLY A 182 -27.82 -69.19 -13.60
CA GLY A 182 -28.21 -68.41 -14.76
C GLY A 182 -29.54 -68.99 -15.28
N LEU A 183 -30.38 -68.10 -15.82
CA LEU A 183 -31.45 -68.31 -16.82
C LEU A 183 -32.69 -69.17 -16.50
N ASP A 184 -33.78 -68.64 -17.06
CA ASP A 184 -35.20 -68.95 -16.95
C ASP A 184 -35.62 -70.30 -17.57
N ILE A 185 -36.74 -70.85 -17.05
CA ILE A 185 -37.98 -71.20 -17.78
C ILE A 185 -38.88 -72.07 -16.86
N ASP A 186 -40.13 -71.62 -16.71
CA ASP A 186 -41.38 -72.32 -16.37
C ASP A 186 -41.53 -73.10 -15.04
N LYS A 187 -42.28 -72.51 -14.09
CA LYS A 187 -43.69 -72.87 -13.78
C LYS A 187 -44.16 -72.31 -12.43
N GLU A 188 -45.28 -71.62 -12.49
CA GLU A 188 -46.40 -71.58 -11.53
C GLU A 188 -46.14 -72.06 -10.09
N ASN A 189 -46.26 -71.15 -9.12
CA ASN A 189 -47.42 -71.11 -8.20
C ASN A 189 -47.27 -70.03 -7.11
N ASN A 190 -48.24 -69.11 -7.10
CA ASN A 190 -48.75 -68.44 -5.88
C ASN A 190 -49.33 -69.50 -4.91
N PRO A 191 -49.60 -69.23 -3.60
CA PRO A 191 -50.03 -67.93 -3.07
C PRO A 191 -49.60 -67.55 -1.63
N ASN A 192 -50.00 -66.32 -1.24
CA ASN A 192 -50.30 -65.82 0.12
C ASN A 192 -49.12 -65.62 1.11
N GLY A 193 -49.04 -64.52 1.85
CA GLY A 193 -50.03 -63.48 2.10
C GLY A 193 -49.41 -62.27 2.81
N ALA A 194 -50.14 -61.17 2.71
CA ALA A 194 -49.78 -59.87 3.24
C ALA A 194 -50.21 -59.70 4.71
N SER A 195 -49.50 -58.77 5.35
CA SER A 195 -50.05 -57.67 6.16
C SER A 195 -50.37 -57.86 7.65
N VAL A 196 -50.18 -56.71 8.32
CA VAL A 196 -50.72 -56.25 9.62
C VAL A 196 -50.02 -56.85 10.84
N GLY A 197 -49.47 -56.09 11.79
CA GLY A 197 -49.66 -54.70 12.16
C GLY A 197 -49.89 -54.63 13.67
N SER A 198 -49.53 -53.49 14.28
CA SER A 198 -49.80 -53.13 15.69
C SER A 198 -49.04 -53.94 16.73
N GLY A 199 -48.38 -53.36 17.74
CA GLY A 199 -48.47 -52.02 18.29
C GLY A 199 -48.42 -52.15 19.82
N LEU A 200 -47.77 -51.18 20.49
CA LEU A 200 -48.09 -50.71 21.84
C LEU A 200 -47.90 -51.74 23.01
N ASN A 201 -47.54 -51.41 24.25
CA ASN A 201 -47.18 -50.18 24.93
C ASN A 201 -46.91 -50.54 26.41
N ILE A 202 -46.33 -49.57 27.14
CA ILE A 202 -46.60 -49.24 28.57
C ILE A 202 -45.83 -50.06 29.62
N SER A 203 -44.79 -49.48 30.23
CA SER A 203 -44.75 -48.45 31.29
C SER A 203 -44.49 -49.06 32.66
N LYS A 204 -43.53 -48.48 33.39
CA LYS A 204 -43.69 -48.16 34.83
C LYS A 204 -42.68 -47.06 35.17
N LYS A 205 -43.21 -45.87 35.47
CA LYS A 205 -42.54 -44.85 36.28
C LYS A 205 -42.72 -45.24 37.74
N GLN A 206 -41.65 -45.16 38.55
CA GLN A 206 -41.73 -44.55 39.88
C GLN A 206 -40.34 -44.17 40.39
N GLN A 207 -40.33 -43.08 41.14
CA GLN A 207 -39.21 -42.27 41.61
C GLN A 207 -38.50 -42.86 42.84
N ASN A 208 -37.25 -42.37 43.01
CA ASN A 208 -36.47 -42.14 44.23
C ASN A 208 -35.92 -43.32 45.04
N CYS A 209 -34.58 -43.45 45.06
CA CYS A 209 -33.77 -43.07 46.24
C CYS A 209 -32.27 -42.98 45.90
N MET A 210 -31.57 -42.09 46.60
CA MET A 210 -30.14 -41.78 46.51
C MET A 210 -29.23 -42.96 46.88
N THR A 211 -28.19 -43.25 46.10
CA THR A 211 -26.78 -43.40 46.56
C THR A 211 -25.85 -43.82 45.41
N GLY A 212 -24.64 -43.23 45.35
CA GLY A 212 -23.42 -43.99 45.04
C GLY A 212 -22.86 -44.02 43.61
N LEU A 213 -21.88 -43.15 43.38
CA LEU A 213 -20.70 -43.29 42.49
C LEU A 213 -20.85 -43.58 40.98
N ASN A 214 -20.59 -42.51 40.22
CA ASN A 214 -20.03 -42.53 38.86
C ASN A 214 -18.61 -43.14 38.84
N VAL A 215 -18.38 -44.09 37.93
CA VAL A 215 -17.04 -44.45 37.45
C VAL A 215 -17.01 -44.34 35.91
N PRO A 216 -16.31 -43.36 35.33
CA PRO A 216 -15.95 -43.38 33.91
C PRO A 216 -14.64 -44.14 33.72
N CYS A 217 -14.69 -45.13 32.82
CA CYS A 217 -13.57 -45.95 32.39
C CYS A 217 -12.56 -45.13 31.57
N THR A 218 -11.41 -44.82 32.16
CA THR A 218 -10.16 -44.48 31.44
C THR A 218 -9.14 -45.57 31.72
N SER A 219 -8.89 -46.43 30.75
CA SER A 219 -7.74 -47.33 30.76
C SER A 219 -7.04 -47.28 29.40
N GLN A 220 -5.70 -47.35 29.44
CA GLN A 220 -4.75 -47.37 28.32
C GLN A 220 -4.19 -46.02 27.84
N ILE A 221 -3.54 -45.31 28.76
CA ILE A 221 -2.21 -44.75 28.50
C ILE A 221 -1.33 -45.22 29.67
N GLN A 222 -0.59 -46.31 29.46
CA GLN A 222 0.50 -46.72 30.36
C GLN A 222 1.84 -46.40 29.69
N ASN A 223 2.66 -45.69 30.48
CA ASN A 223 4.12 -45.64 30.49
C ASN A 223 4.86 -44.67 29.57
N ALA A 224 5.11 -43.45 30.09
CA ALA A 224 6.47 -42.99 30.41
C ALA A 224 6.40 -41.70 31.27
N ALA A 225 7.20 -41.67 32.34
CA ALA A 225 7.29 -40.67 33.42
C ALA A 225 6.23 -40.79 34.54
N SER A 226 6.65 -41.46 35.62
CA SER A 226 6.05 -41.40 36.95
C SER A 226 5.96 -39.96 37.43
N TYR A 227 4.75 -39.40 37.42
CA TYR A 227 4.43 -38.22 38.21
C TYR A 227 3.38 -38.65 39.22
N GLU A 228 3.70 -38.46 40.49
CA GLU A 228 2.77 -38.62 41.61
C GLU A 228 1.45 -37.93 41.27
N THR A 229 0.36 -38.70 41.31
CA THR A 229 -0.99 -38.18 41.24
C THR A 229 -1.28 -37.47 42.55
N VAL A 230 -0.89 -36.19 42.62
CA VAL A 230 -1.29 -35.30 43.71
C VAL A 230 -2.81 -35.17 43.67
N ASP A 231 -3.46 -35.60 44.76
CA ASP A 231 -4.91 -35.55 44.89
C ASP A 231 -5.37 -34.09 45.06
N LYS A 232 -6.43 -33.72 44.34
CA LYS A 232 -6.92 -32.33 44.26
C LYS A 232 -7.37 -31.80 45.62
N GLY A 233 -7.74 -32.70 46.53
CA GLY A 233 -8.21 -32.38 47.88
C GLY A 233 -7.11 -32.11 48.90
N THR A 234 -5.88 -32.60 48.72
CA THR A 234 -4.81 -32.51 49.72
C THR A 234 -3.72 -31.52 49.35
N ASP A 235 -3.41 -31.32 48.06
CA ASP A 235 -2.51 -30.26 47.59
C ASP A 235 -2.93 -29.72 46.21
N TYR A 236 -3.78 -28.69 46.23
CA TYR A 236 -4.28 -28.02 45.03
C TYR A 236 -3.14 -27.36 44.22
N GLN A 237 -2.08 -26.91 44.88
CA GLN A 237 -0.99 -26.17 44.25
C GLN A 237 -0.02 -27.10 43.53
N GLY A 238 0.32 -28.24 44.13
CA GLY A 238 1.06 -29.32 43.47
C GLY A 238 0.31 -29.87 42.25
N TRP A 239 -1.01 -30.07 42.36
CA TRP A 239 -1.85 -30.48 41.24
C TRP A 239 -1.90 -29.43 40.11
N LEU A 240 -2.04 -28.15 40.46
CA LEU A 240 -2.10 -27.06 39.49
C LEU A 240 -0.79 -26.93 38.72
N ASP A 241 0.35 -27.08 39.38
CA ASP A 241 1.66 -27.02 38.73
C ASP A 241 1.91 -28.22 37.82
N ALA A 242 1.51 -29.42 38.23
CA ALA A 242 1.53 -30.61 37.37
C ALA A 242 0.64 -30.43 36.12
N LYS A 243 -0.57 -29.86 36.29
CA LYS A 243 -1.47 -29.54 35.17
C LYS A 243 -0.94 -28.44 34.28
N LYS A 244 -0.37 -27.37 34.84
CA LYS A 244 0.28 -26.29 34.07
C LYS A 244 1.43 -26.83 33.22
N ARG A 245 2.26 -27.73 33.76
CA ARG A 245 3.32 -28.42 32.98
C ARG A 245 2.72 -29.26 31.85
N LYS A 246 1.67 -30.05 32.13
CA LYS A 246 0.97 -30.84 31.10
C LYS A 246 0.33 -29.96 30.03
N TRP A 247 -0.31 -28.85 30.40
CA TRP A 247 -0.90 -27.91 29.44
C TRP A 247 0.15 -27.16 28.63
N LYS A 248 1.28 -26.79 29.24
CA LYS A 248 2.44 -26.21 28.54
C LYS A 248 2.94 -27.18 27.48
N TYR A 249 3.15 -28.45 27.85
CA TYR A 249 3.54 -29.51 26.90
C TYR A 249 2.53 -29.70 25.76
N VAL A 250 1.23 -29.79 26.07
CA VAL A 250 0.17 -29.92 25.05
C VAL A 250 0.10 -28.69 24.13
N ARG A 251 0.32 -27.49 24.67
CA ARG A 251 0.35 -26.24 23.91
C ARG A 251 1.57 -26.19 22.98
N GLU A 252 2.74 -26.60 23.47
CA GLU A 252 3.98 -26.75 22.69
C GLU A 252 3.76 -27.74 21.52
N GLN A 253 3.14 -28.89 21.80
CA GLN A 253 2.80 -29.89 20.79
C GLN A 253 1.81 -29.34 19.74
N LYS A 254 0.79 -28.58 20.14
CA LYS A 254 -0.11 -27.90 19.19
C LYS A 254 0.59 -26.82 18.36
N LYS A 255 1.53 -26.07 18.95
CA LYS A 255 2.34 -25.07 18.24
C LYS A 255 3.25 -25.73 17.20
N ARG A 256 3.91 -26.84 17.55
CA ARG A 256 4.71 -27.65 16.63
C ARG A 256 3.88 -28.23 15.49
N ARG A 257 2.66 -28.70 15.76
CA ARG A 257 1.72 -29.15 14.71
C ARG A 257 1.29 -28.04 13.74
N ARG A 258 1.09 -26.81 14.24
CA ARG A 258 0.76 -25.65 13.38
C ARG A 258 1.93 -25.23 12.51
N LEU A 259 3.15 -25.22 13.07
CA LEU A 259 4.37 -24.92 12.33
C LEU A 259 4.68 -26.00 11.27
N GLY A 260 4.44 -27.28 11.59
CA GLY A 260 4.59 -28.37 10.63
C GLY A 260 3.52 -28.39 9.53
N ALA A 261 2.28 -28.01 9.84
CA ALA A 261 1.20 -27.92 8.85
C ALA A 261 1.34 -26.69 7.92
N ALA A 262 1.94 -25.60 8.40
CA ALA A 262 2.25 -24.43 7.58
C ALA A 262 3.36 -24.71 6.54
N ALA A 263 4.20 -25.73 6.75
CA ALA A 263 5.26 -26.13 5.83
C ALA A 263 4.80 -27.06 4.68
N THR A 264 3.55 -27.53 4.69
CA THR A 264 3.02 -28.53 3.73
C THR A 264 1.98 -27.96 2.74
N PHE A 265 2.08 -26.68 2.37
CA PHE A 265 1.06 -26.00 1.57
C PHE A 265 1.16 -26.16 0.03
N ASP A 266 1.99 -27.06 -0.49
CA ASP A 266 2.20 -27.23 -1.95
C ASP A 266 1.57 -28.50 -2.57
N ASP A 267 0.53 -29.11 -1.97
CA ASP A 267 -0.19 -30.23 -2.60
C ASP A 267 -1.72 -29.96 -2.78
N PRO A 268 -2.22 -29.72 -4.01
CA PRO A 268 -3.62 -29.38 -4.29
C PRO A 268 -4.65 -30.46 -3.89
N ASN A 269 -4.22 -31.72 -3.68
CA ASN A 269 -5.11 -32.85 -3.43
C ASN A 269 -5.43 -33.12 -1.95
N ALA A 270 -4.80 -32.42 -1.00
CA ALA A 270 -5.05 -32.61 0.44
C ALA A 270 -6.37 -31.99 0.95
N LEU A 271 -7.02 -31.14 0.15
CA LEU A 271 -8.26 -30.42 0.52
C LEU A 271 -9.50 -31.33 0.64
N LEU A 272 -9.46 -32.56 0.13
CA LEU A 272 -10.63 -33.46 0.13
C LEU A 272 -10.70 -34.39 1.35
N SER A 273 -9.59 -34.67 2.03
CA SER A 273 -9.56 -35.63 3.16
C SER A 273 -9.87 -35.02 4.53
N ALA A 274 -9.96 -33.70 4.64
CA ALA A 274 -10.38 -33.02 5.88
C ALA A 274 -11.92 -32.99 6.09
N ARG A 275 -12.72 -33.57 5.16
CA ARG A 275 -14.18 -33.52 5.18
C ARG A 275 -14.89 -34.57 6.06
N HIS A 276 -14.17 -35.54 6.64
CA HIS A 276 -14.80 -36.63 7.42
C HIS A 276 -14.51 -36.65 8.94
N ALA A 277 -14.04 -35.56 9.52
CA ALA A 277 -13.88 -35.44 10.98
C ALA A 277 -15.10 -34.80 11.68
N ASN A 278 -16.31 -35.26 11.37
CA ASN A 278 -17.53 -34.87 12.11
C ASN A 278 -17.83 -35.90 13.19
N GLN A 279 -17.06 -35.88 14.28
CA GLN A 279 -17.48 -36.39 15.60
C GLN A 279 -16.47 -35.93 16.66
N LEU A 280 -16.62 -34.68 17.10
CA LEU A 280 -15.99 -34.14 18.31
C LEU A 280 -17.09 -33.74 19.32
N PRO A 281 -16.80 -33.75 20.64
CA PRO A 281 -17.82 -33.78 21.68
C PRO A 281 -18.70 -32.52 21.74
N VAL A 282 -19.94 -32.71 22.19
CA VAL A 282 -21.08 -31.78 22.20
C VAL A 282 -20.80 -30.39 22.81
N ASN A 283 -19.76 -30.21 23.62
CA ASN A 283 -19.41 -28.91 24.22
C ASN A 283 -18.64 -27.93 23.31
N SER A 284 -18.18 -28.34 22.11
CA SER A 284 -17.50 -27.43 21.17
C SER A 284 -18.44 -26.61 20.28
N ARG A 285 -19.75 -26.92 20.28
CA ARG A 285 -20.76 -26.25 19.44
C ARG A 285 -21.09 -24.82 19.88
N ASN A 286 -20.99 -24.49 21.17
CA ASN A 286 -21.43 -23.17 21.65
C ASN A 286 -20.41 -22.04 21.41
N ARG A 287 -19.11 -22.37 21.27
CA ARG A 287 -18.06 -21.37 20.97
C ARG A 287 -17.87 -21.15 19.48
N SER A 288 -17.94 -22.22 18.67
CA SER A 288 -17.86 -22.13 17.21
C SER A 288 -19.02 -21.33 16.62
N THR A 289 -20.23 -21.49 17.14
CA THR A 289 -21.40 -20.71 16.71
C THR A 289 -21.30 -19.22 17.03
N PHE A 290 -20.61 -18.82 18.09
CA PHE A 290 -20.37 -17.40 18.42
C PHE A 290 -19.40 -16.75 17.42
N PHE A 291 -18.26 -17.39 17.15
CA PHE A 291 -17.31 -16.92 16.13
C PHE A 291 -17.93 -16.93 14.74
N GLN A 292 -18.71 -17.96 14.41
CA GLN A 292 -19.40 -18.06 13.13
C GLN A 292 -20.45 -16.95 12.94
N LYS A 293 -21.11 -16.49 14.00
CA LYS A 293 -22.02 -15.31 13.93
C LYS A 293 -21.26 -14.02 13.66
N GLN A 294 -20.12 -13.80 14.30
CA GLN A 294 -19.26 -12.63 14.06
C GLN A 294 -18.61 -12.66 12.67
N GLU A 295 -18.19 -13.85 12.21
CA GLU A 295 -17.69 -14.07 10.85
C GLU A 295 -18.76 -13.75 9.80
N LEU A 296 -20.00 -14.19 10.02
CA LEU A 296 -21.11 -13.89 9.11
C LEU A 296 -21.39 -12.38 8.99
N ALA A 297 -21.14 -11.57 10.03
CA ALA A 297 -21.27 -10.12 9.94
C ALA A 297 -20.29 -9.54 8.91
N LEU A 298 -19.03 -10.01 8.91
CA LEU A 298 -18.02 -9.58 7.92
C LEU A 298 -18.38 -9.97 6.48
N PHE A 299 -19.01 -11.12 6.26
CA PHE A 299 -19.39 -11.55 4.90
C PHE A 299 -20.65 -10.87 4.37
N ARG A 300 -21.49 -10.30 5.24
CA ARG A 300 -22.76 -9.67 4.89
C ARG A 300 -22.65 -8.15 4.79
N SER A 301 -21.91 -7.56 5.71
CA SER A 301 -21.77 -6.11 5.83
C SER A 301 -20.61 -5.55 5.00
N HIS A 302 -20.62 -4.24 4.81
CA HIS A 302 -19.49 -3.52 4.23
C HIS A 302 -18.43 -3.31 5.31
N TRP A 303 -17.18 -3.50 4.95
CA TRP A 303 -16.02 -3.31 5.80
C TRP A 303 -15.66 -1.84 5.82
N GLN A 304 -15.68 -1.21 6.99
CA GLN A 304 -15.17 0.15 7.19
C GLN A 304 -13.74 0.04 7.70
N ILE A 305 -12.76 0.31 6.85
CA ILE A 305 -11.34 0.17 7.17
C ILE A 305 -10.86 1.43 7.89
N ILE A 306 -10.33 1.30 9.10
CA ILE A 306 -9.76 2.40 9.87
C ILE A 306 -8.29 2.59 9.51
N GLN A 307 -7.51 1.49 9.51
CA GLN A 307 -6.08 1.54 9.25
C GLN A 307 -5.57 0.22 8.68
N LEU A 308 -4.67 0.31 7.70
CA LEU A 308 -3.79 -0.77 7.27
C LEU A 308 -2.46 -0.62 8.02
N ALA A 309 -2.15 -1.57 8.90
CA ALA A 309 -0.91 -1.59 9.66
C ALA A 309 0.09 -2.58 9.05
N SER A 310 1.30 -2.12 8.75
CA SER A 310 2.38 -2.97 8.24
C SER A 310 2.74 -4.08 9.22
N SER A 311 2.94 -5.31 8.71
CA SER A 311 3.46 -6.45 9.48
C SER A 311 4.99 -6.49 9.49
N THR A 312 5.55 -7.45 10.21
CA THR A 312 6.99 -7.80 10.16
C THR A 312 7.37 -8.45 8.83
N VAL A 313 6.42 -9.12 8.20
CA VAL A 313 6.59 -9.80 6.91
C VAL A 313 6.17 -8.82 5.80
N PRO A 314 7.03 -8.55 4.80
CA PRO A 314 6.71 -7.59 3.75
C PRO A 314 5.58 -8.11 2.84
N GLY A 315 4.68 -7.24 2.41
CA GLY A 315 3.47 -7.62 1.65
C GLY A 315 2.31 -8.12 2.53
N HIS A 316 2.55 -8.42 3.81
CA HIS A 316 1.48 -8.73 4.76
C HIS A 316 1.11 -7.50 5.60
N PHE A 317 -0.18 -7.21 5.68
CA PHE A 317 -0.73 -6.09 6.43
C PHE A 317 -1.83 -6.58 7.38
N PHE A 318 -2.08 -5.84 8.45
CA PHE A 318 -3.26 -6.02 9.30
C PHE A 318 -4.22 -4.87 9.04
N ALA A 319 -5.41 -5.18 8.51
CA ALA A 319 -6.49 -4.22 8.41
C ALA A 319 -7.31 -4.20 9.69
N TRP A 320 -7.45 -3.01 10.27
CA TRP A 320 -8.42 -2.73 11.32
C TRP A 320 -9.75 -2.37 10.67
N VAL A 321 -10.72 -3.27 10.79
CA VAL A 321 -12.01 -3.17 10.09
C VAL A 321 -13.13 -3.10 11.11
N VAL A 322 -14.09 -2.20 10.89
CA VAL A 322 -15.36 -2.17 11.61
C VAL A 322 -16.46 -2.74 10.72
N ALA A 323 -17.18 -3.72 11.26
CA ALA A 323 -18.33 -4.35 10.63
C ALA A 323 -19.44 -4.52 11.67
N GLU A 324 -20.64 -3.96 11.39
CA GLU A 324 -21.80 -3.97 12.30
C GLU A 324 -21.47 -3.52 13.74
N GLY A 325 -20.58 -2.52 13.90
CA GLY A 325 -20.19 -1.97 15.21
C GLY A 325 -19.11 -2.77 15.96
N ILE A 326 -18.61 -3.87 15.39
CA ILE A 326 -17.52 -4.69 15.96
C ILE A 326 -16.22 -4.42 15.19
N MET A 327 -15.12 -4.21 15.91
CA MET A 327 -13.78 -4.04 15.34
C MET A 327 -13.05 -5.39 15.23
N PHE A 328 -12.50 -5.66 14.05
CA PHE A 328 -11.71 -6.84 13.73
C PHE A 328 -10.30 -6.45 13.29
N LYS A 329 -9.32 -7.29 13.64
CA LYS A 329 -7.94 -7.24 13.12
C LYS A 329 -7.78 -8.38 12.11
N ILE A 330 -7.74 -8.04 10.82
CA ILE A 330 -7.77 -9.01 9.72
C ILE A 330 -6.41 -8.99 8.99
N PRO A 331 -5.73 -10.14 8.83
CA PRO A 331 -4.53 -10.21 8.01
C PRO A 331 -4.88 -10.14 6.52
N ILE A 332 -4.27 -9.20 5.79
CA ILE A 332 -4.39 -9.01 4.35
C ILE A 332 -3.04 -9.28 3.69
N ASN A 333 -3.06 -10.06 2.61
CA ASN A 333 -1.93 -10.33 1.73
C ASN A 333 -2.02 -9.41 0.50
N VAL A 334 -1.00 -8.58 0.32
CA VAL A 334 -0.91 -7.62 -0.77
C VAL A 334 0.16 -8.10 -1.75
N PRO A 335 -0.22 -8.54 -2.96
CA PRO A 335 0.74 -8.94 -3.97
C PRO A 335 1.44 -7.71 -4.59
N ARG A 336 2.63 -7.95 -5.14
CA ARG A 336 3.36 -7.01 -5.99
C ARG A 336 2.95 -7.24 -7.44
N THR A 337 2.48 -6.18 -8.10
CA THR A 337 2.10 -6.17 -9.51
C THR A 337 3.04 -5.23 -10.26
N PHE A 338 3.71 -5.73 -11.30
CA PHE A 338 4.56 -4.92 -12.17
C PHE A 338 4.39 -5.36 -13.63
N TYR A 339 4.80 -4.51 -14.57
CA TYR A 339 4.62 -4.75 -16.00
C TYR A 339 5.96 -4.82 -16.73
N LEU A 340 6.16 -5.89 -17.50
CA LEU A 340 7.33 -6.08 -18.35
C LEU A 340 6.93 -5.80 -19.80
N ASN A 341 7.58 -4.83 -20.45
CA ASN A 341 7.41 -4.54 -21.87
C ASN A 341 8.58 -5.13 -22.65
N SER A 342 8.32 -6.14 -23.50
CA SER A 342 9.35 -6.75 -24.35
C SER A 342 9.00 -6.63 -25.83
N LYS A 343 10.03 -6.38 -26.65
CA LYS A 343 9.96 -6.38 -28.11
C LYS A 343 9.83 -7.81 -28.67
N ALA A 344 10.44 -8.79 -28.00
CA ALA A 344 10.38 -10.19 -28.37
C ALA A 344 9.12 -10.87 -27.79
N PRO A 345 8.54 -11.87 -28.48
CA PRO A 345 7.46 -12.68 -27.92
C PRO A 345 7.98 -13.54 -26.75
N VAL A 346 7.14 -13.64 -25.72
CA VAL A 346 7.47 -14.13 -24.36
C VAL A 346 8.16 -15.50 -24.34
N THR A 347 9.32 -15.57 -23.67
CA THR A 347 9.96 -16.81 -23.18
C THR A 347 9.23 -17.31 -21.92
N GLU A 348 9.10 -18.62 -21.70
CA GLU A 348 8.38 -19.26 -20.57
C GLU A 348 8.89 -18.88 -19.16
N GLU A 349 9.88 -18.01 -19.04
CA GLU A 349 10.61 -17.71 -17.79
C GLU A 349 9.78 -16.87 -16.79
N PHE A 350 8.78 -16.10 -17.25
CA PHE A 350 7.85 -15.39 -16.36
C PHE A 350 6.40 -15.83 -16.56
N PRO A 351 5.74 -16.42 -15.54
CA PRO A 351 4.32 -16.73 -15.58
C PRO A 351 3.51 -15.43 -15.44
N GLY A 352 3.27 -14.75 -16.55
CA GLY A 352 2.53 -13.48 -16.58
C GLY A 352 1.41 -13.47 -17.62
N ARG A 353 0.45 -12.57 -17.43
CA ARG A 353 -0.69 -12.39 -18.35
C ARG A 353 -0.38 -11.27 -19.32
N ARG A 354 -0.63 -11.48 -20.61
CA ARG A 354 -0.54 -10.40 -21.60
C ARG A 354 -1.69 -9.40 -21.41
N VAL A 355 -1.34 -8.12 -21.30
CA VAL A 355 -2.29 -7.02 -21.09
C VAL A 355 -2.04 -5.90 -22.11
N LYS A 356 -3.03 -5.02 -22.30
CA LYS A 356 -2.89 -3.80 -23.10
C LYS A 356 -3.15 -2.61 -22.19
N LYS A 357 -2.10 -1.82 -21.95
CA LYS A 357 -2.15 -0.59 -21.16
C LYS A 357 -1.38 0.52 -21.85
N ILE A 358 -1.73 1.76 -21.52
CA ILE A 358 -1.01 2.96 -21.99
C ILE A 358 0.19 3.15 -21.07
N LEU A 359 1.38 3.22 -21.67
CA LEU A 359 2.63 3.41 -20.94
C LEU A 359 2.88 4.91 -20.65
N PRO A 360 3.65 5.23 -19.59
CA PRO A 360 4.03 6.61 -19.30
C PRO A 360 4.79 7.22 -20.49
N HIS A 361 4.66 8.54 -20.66
CA HIS A 361 5.32 9.31 -21.73
C HIS A 361 5.11 8.70 -23.13
N GLY A 362 3.89 8.23 -23.42
CA GLY A 362 3.50 7.81 -24.77
C GLY A 362 4.32 6.66 -25.36
N ARG A 363 5.07 5.92 -24.54
CA ARG A 363 5.98 4.87 -25.02
C ARG A 363 5.23 3.74 -25.75
N PRO A 364 5.83 3.17 -26.81
CA PRO A 364 5.19 2.12 -27.59
C PRO A 364 4.99 0.85 -26.75
N CYS A 365 3.74 0.38 -26.71
CA CYS A 365 3.37 -0.87 -26.07
C CYS A 365 3.63 -2.04 -27.04
N PHE A 366 4.62 -2.88 -26.73
CA PHE A 366 4.95 -4.08 -27.51
C PHE A 366 4.23 -5.30 -26.91
N ASN A 367 4.97 -6.20 -26.25
CA ASN A 367 4.41 -7.33 -25.51
C ASN A 367 4.42 -6.99 -24.02
N LEU A 368 3.36 -6.31 -23.57
CA LEU A 368 3.21 -5.98 -22.16
C LEU A 368 2.66 -7.18 -21.37
N ILE A 369 3.44 -7.61 -20.37
CA ILE A 369 3.14 -8.74 -19.51
C ILE A 369 2.93 -8.24 -18.09
N GLU A 370 1.75 -8.51 -17.54
CA GLU A 370 1.44 -8.30 -16.13
C GLU A 370 1.95 -9.49 -15.32
N VAL A 371 2.83 -9.22 -14.36
CA VAL A 371 3.40 -10.22 -13.45
C VAL A 371 2.91 -9.92 -12.04
N VAL A 372 2.35 -10.96 -11.38
CA VAL A 372 1.82 -10.88 -10.02
C VAL A 372 2.62 -11.84 -9.14
N THR A 373 3.39 -11.31 -8.20
CA THR A 373 4.26 -12.09 -7.30
C THR A 373 4.11 -11.62 -5.86
N THR A 374 4.63 -12.39 -4.89
CA THR A 374 4.71 -11.89 -3.51
C THR A 374 5.83 -10.85 -3.38
N GLU A 375 5.70 -9.93 -2.41
CA GLU A 375 6.71 -8.91 -2.15
C GLU A 375 8.06 -9.51 -1.76
N GLU A 376 8.06 -10.66 -1.07
CA GLU A 376 9.29 -11.40 -0.73
C GLU A 376 10.01 -11.95 -1.96
N GLN A 377 9.27 -12.57 -2.88
CA GLN A 377 9.80 -13.09 -4.13
C GLN A 377 10.34 -11.94 -4.99
N PHE A 378 9.60 -10.83 -5.10
CA PHE A 378 10.05 -9.65 -5.84
C PHE A 378 11.38 -9.11 -5.31
N ARG A 379 11.56 -9.03 -3.98
CA ARG A 379 12.83 -8.60 -3.37
C ARG A 379 13.97 -9.59 -3.60
N ALA A 380 13.69 -10.89 -3.54
CA ALA A 380 14.69 -11.93 -3.80
C ALA A 380 15.14 -11.94 -5.28
N GLU A 381 14.19 -11.70 -6.20
CA GLU A 381 14.40 -11.70 -7.64
C GLU A 381 14.79 -10.34 -8.21
N GLY A 382 14.87 -9.28 -7.39
CA GLY A 382 15.24 -7.94 -7.82
C GLY A 382 16.56 -7.88 -8.61
N LYS A 383 17.54 -8.73 -8.26
CA LYS A 383 18.80 -8.85 -9.03
C LYS A 383 18.60 -9.46 -10.43
N LYS A 384 17.64 -10.39 -10.58
CA LYS A 384 17.29 -10.96 -11.88
C LYS A 384 16.55 -9.94 -12.73
N LEU A 385 15.61 -9.20 -12.15
CA LEU A 385 14.88 -8.12 -12.83
C LEU A 385 15.84 -7.04 -13.35
N ALA A 386 16.84 -6.65 -12.55
CA ALA A 386 17.89 -5.74 -12.99
C ALA A 386 18.74 -6.29 -14.14
N ALA A 387 18.99 -7.61 -14.18
CA ALA A 387 19.68 -8.24 -15.30
C ALA A 387 18.83 -8.24 -16.58
N HIS A 388 17.51 -8.45 -16.47
CA HIS A 388 16.60 -8.38 -17.61
C HIS A 388 16.45 -6.95 -18.17
N LEU A 389 16.54 -5.91 -17.34
CA LEU A 389 16.60 -4.52 -17.83
C LEU A 389 17.83 -4.26 -18.73
N ALA A 390 18.88 -5.08 -18.62
CA ALA A 390 20.06 -4.98 -19.48
C ALA A 390 19.91 -5.76 -20.81
N GLU A 391 18.83 -6.54 -20.99
CA GLU A 391 18.58 -7.28 -22.23
C GLU A 391 18.00 -6.35 -23.31
N PRO A 392 18.50 -6.40 -24.56
CA PRO A 392 18.05 -5.48 -25.62
C PRO A 392 16.60 -5.71 -26.08
N ASP A 393 16.07 -6.92 -25.81
CA ASP A 393 14.70 -7.30 -26.13
C ASP A 393 13.69 -6.76 -25.12
N VAL A 394 14.14 -6.36 -23.93
CA VAL A 394 13.31 -5.70 -22.91
C VAL A 394 13.39 -4.20 -23.13
N GLU A 395 12.25 -3.55 -23.31
CA GLU A 395 12.21 -2.08 -23.38
C GLU A 395 12.21 -1.47 -21.98
N GLY A 396 11.45 -2.04 -21.05
CA GLY A 396 11.38 -1.54 -19.69
C GLY A 396 10.48 -2.36 -18.75
N ILE A 397 10.66 -2.13 -17.45
CA ILE A 397 9.86 -2.71 -16.38
C ILE A 397 9.20 -1.60 -15.57
N TYR A 398 7.87 -1.56 -15.57
CA TYR A 398 7.07 -0.49 -14.97
C TYR A 398 6.38 -0.91 -13.66
N GLU A 399 5.99 0.06 -12.84
CA GLU A 399 5.39 -0.10 -11.50
C GLU A 399 6.30 -0.83 -10.49
N THR A 400 7.61 -0.70 -10.70
CA THR A 400 8.61 -1.34 -9.83
C THR A 400 8.80 -0.62 -8.51
N LYS A 401 8.33 0.63 -8.38
CA LYS A 401 8.51 1.46 -7.17
C LYS A 401 7.24 1.65 -6.33
N ILE A 402 6.09 1.09 -6.72
CA ILE A 402 4.84 1.28 -5.97
C ILE A 402 4.93 0.66 -4.56
N PRO A 403 4.70 1.46 -3.49
CA PRO A 403 4.59 0.91 -2.14
C PRO A 403 3.36 0.00 -2.00
N PRO A 404 3.48 -1.20 -1.42
CA PRO A 404 2.35 -2.13 -1.30
C PRO A 404 1.22 -1.58 -0.43
N GLU A 405 1.54 -0.76 0.59
CA GLU A 405 0.53 -0.06 1.41
C GLU A 405 -0.34 0.87 0.56
N LEU A 406 0.29 1.68 -0.30
CA LEU A 406 -0.42 2.57 -1.22
C LEU A 406 -1.25 1.76 -2.22
N ASN A 407 -0.70 0.69 -2.79
CA ASN A 407 -1.45 -0.17 -3.72
C ASN A 407 -2.73 -0.72 -3.07
N ALA A 408 -2.64 -1.16 -1.80
CA ALA A 408 -3.79 -1.64 -1.04
C ALA A 408 -4.84 -0.53 -0.83
N VAL A 409 -4.41 0.69 -0.49
CA VAL A 409 -5.32 1.86 -0.35
C VAL A 409 -5.99 2.21 -1.69
N LEU A 410 -5.24 2.16 -2.80
CA LEU A 410 -5.76 2.45 -4.13
C LEU A 410 -6.84 1.45 -4.57
N GLN A 411 -6.68 0.16 -4.24
CA GLN A 411 -7.60 -0.91 -4.65
C GLN A 411 -8.80 -1.09 -3.71
N ILE A 412 -8.61 -0.98 -2.38
CA ILE A 412 -9.67 -1.28 -1.40
C ILE A 412 -10.40 -0.01 -0.95
N GLY A 413 -9.71 1.13 -0.90
CA GLY A 413 -10.24 2.39 -0.36
C GLY A 413 -10.57 2.31 1.14
N CYS A 414 -11.49 3.17 1.59
CA CYS A 414 -11.95 3.22 2.99
C CYS A 414 -13.11 2.24 3.29
N VAL A 415 -13.91 1.89 2.28
CA VAL A 415 -15.04 0.97 2.39
C VAL A 415 -14.89 -0.13 1.34
N CYS A 416 -14.96 -1.38 1.77
CA CYS A 416 -14.94 -2.51 0.84
C CYS A 416 -15.99 -3.58 1.15
N LYS A 417 -16.21 -4.44 0.18
CA LYS A 417 -17.10 -5.59 0.28
C LYS A 417 -16.35 -6.85 -0.12
N VAL A 418 -16.55 -7.90 0.65
CA VAL A 418 -16.03 -9.22 0.33
C VAL A 418 -16.74 -9.79 -0.88
N ASP A 419 -15.98 -10.28 -1.86
CA ASP A 419 -16.54 -10.93 -3.04
C ASP A 419 -17.32 -12.21 -2.67
N LYS A 420 -18.31 -12.56 -3.49
CA LYS A 420 -19.19 -13.71 -3.24
C LYS A 420 -18.44 -15.04 -3.29
N SER A 421 -17.32 -15.09 -3.98
CA SER A 421 -16.44 -16.26 -4.12
C SER A 421 -15.73 -16.66 -2.80
N ALA A 422 -15.39 -15.67 -1.96
CA ALA A 422 -14.57 -15.85 -0.76
C ALA A 422 -15.35 -16.17 0.54
N LYS A 423 -16.67 -16.39 0.47
CA LYS A 423 -17.60 -16.50 1.62
C LYS A 423 -17.38 -17.65 2.63
N ARG A 424 -16.29 -18.42 2.53
CA ARG A 424 -16.05 -19.64 3.34
C ARG A 424 -14.71 -19.66 4.11
N ARG A 425 -13.90 -18.59 4.06
CA ARG A 425 -12.62 -18.51 4.80
C ARG A 425 -12.85 -18.13 6.28
N SER A 426 -11.91 -18.47 7.15
CA SER A 426 -11.94 -17.99 8.55
C SER A 426 -11.26 -16.62 8.66
N ILE A 427 -11.59 -15.82 9.68
CA ILE A 427 -10.99 -14.47 9.88
C ILE A 427 -9.47 -14.52 10.04
N GLN A 428 -8.94 -15.63 10.57
CA GLN A 428 -7.51 -15.79 10.83
C GLN A 428 -6.72 -16.27 9.62
N ASP A 429 -7.40 -16.73 8.57
CA ASP A 429 -6.77 -17.02 7.30
C ASP A 429 -6.47 -15.69 6.58
N GLY A 430 -5.28 -15.56 5.98
CA GLY A 430 -4.90 -14.36 5.24
C GLY A 430 -5.86 -14.09 4.07
N TRP A 431 -6.27 -12.83 3.91
CA TRP A 431 -7.17 -12.39 2.85
C TRP A 431 -6.40 -11.81 1.68
N ASP A 432 -6.68 -12.26 0.47
CA ASP A 432 -6.02 -11.75 -0.73
C ASP A 432 -6.71 -10.46 -1.21
N LEU A 433 -5.91 -9.50 -1.66
CA LEU A 433 -6.39 -8.18 -2.08
C LEU A 433 -7.48 -8.24 -3.17
N ALA A 434 -7.37 -9.18 -4.11
CA ALA A 434 -8.31 -9.35 -5.22
C ALA A 434 -9.73 -9.78 -4.79
N GLU A 435 -9.88 -10.32 -3.58
CA GLU A 435 -11.18 -10.75 -3.03
C GLU A 435 -11.97 -9.59 -2.42
N LEU A 436 -11.36 -8.41 -2.29
CA LEU A 436 -11.93 -7.22 -1.66
C LEU A 436 -12.23 -6.17 -2.73
N GLN A 437 -13.50 -5.80 -2.86
CA GLN A 437 -13.95 -4.80 -3.82
C GLN A 437 -14.21 -3.47 -3.12
N MET A 438 -13.56 -2.39 -3.58
CA MET A 438 -13.85 -1.03 -3.12
C MET A 438 -15.29 -0.65 -3.43
N LYS A 439 -15.94 -0.02 -2.44
CA LYS A 439 -17.27 0.59 -2.58
C LYS A 439 -17.19 2.08 -2.28
N THR A 440 -18.08 2.86 -2.90
CA THR A 440 -18.12 4.31 -2.70
C THR A 440 -18.81 4.65 -1.37
N THR A 441 -18.43 5.79 -0.78
CA THR A 441 -19.08 6.31 0.43
C THR A 441 -20.57 6.62 0.23
N ALA A 442 -21.03 6.76 -1.02
CA ALA A 442 -22.44 6.92 -1.35
C ALA A 442 -23.24 5.61 -1.18
N GLU A 443 -22.63 4.44 -1.42
CA GLU A 443 -23.28 3.14 -1.19
C GLU A 443 -23.31 2.76 0.29
N CYS A 444 -22.29 3.16 1.06
CA CYS A 444 -22.20 2.92 2.49
C CYS A 444 -21.48 4.07 3.18
N SER A 445 -22.16 4.69 4.14
CA SER A 445 -21.58 5.77 4.91
C SER A 445 -20.41 5.27 5.77
N TYR A 446 -19.28 5.95 5.64
CA TYR A 446 -18.06 5.61 6.36
C TYR A 446 -18.04 6.30 7.72
N LEU A 447 -17.99 5.54 8.82
CA LEU A 447 -17.86 6.06 10.19
C LEU A 447 -18.84 7.22 10.55
N GLU A 448 -20.14 7.04 10.31
CA GLU A 448 -21.17 8.01 10.76
C GLU A 448 -21.49 7.91 12.26
N GLN A 449 -21.26 6.75 12.87
CA GLN A 449 -21.45 6.55 14.30
C GLN A 449 -20.26 7.15 15.06
N THR A 450 -20.52 7.77 16.21
CA THR A 450 -19.47 8.27 17.09
C THR A 450 -18.67 7.11 17.66
N PHE A 451 -17.39 7.01 17.29
CA PHE A 451 -16.48 6.02 17.84
C PHE A 451 -15.83 6.56 19.12
N SER A 452 -15.66 5.67 20.09
CA SER A 452 -14.79 5.96 21.21
C SER A 452 -13.36 6.12 20.69
N PHE A 453 -12.72 7.21 21.05
CA PHE A 453 -11.30 7.40 20.80
C PHE A 453 -10.59 7.80 22.08
N PHE A 454 -9.28 7.62 22.11
CA PHE A 454 -8.41 8.26 23.09
C PHE A 454 -7.35 9.07 22.35
N TYR A 455 -6.93 10.17 22.95
CA TYR A 455 -5.86 11.01 22.43
C TYR A 455 -4.62 10.86 23.29
N LEU A 456 -3.47 10.67 22.67
CA LEU A 456 -2.14 10.57 23.29
C LEU A 456 -1.23 11.65 22.70
N TYR A 457 -0.89 12.63 23.51
CA TYR A 457 0.16 13.61 23.22
C TYR A 457 1.48 13.17 23.83
N HIS A 458 2.55 13.21 23.05
CA HIS A 458 3.90 12.96 23.53
C HIS A 458 4.89 14.02 23.04
N SER A 459 5.56 14.66 24.00
CA SER A 459 6.68 15.56 23.74
C SER A 459 7.91 15.09 24.52
N LEU A 460 9.09 15.18 23.89
CA LEU A 460 10.37 14.67 24.40
C LEU A 460 11.48 15.70 24.16
N SER A 461 12.22 16.06 25.21
CA SER A 461 13.38 16.96 25.13
C SER A 461 14.43 16.60 26.18
N GLU A 462 15.62 16.15 25.74
CA GLU A 462 16.81 15.94 26.60
C GLU A 462 16.55 15.19 27.92
N GLY A 463 15.86 14.04 27.87
CA GLY A 463 15.57 13.22 29.06
C GLY A 463 14.32 13.65 29.85
N ARG A 464 13.70 14.78 29.49
CA ARG A 464 12.39 15.23 29.97
C ARG A 464 11.32 14.80 28.97
N ALA A 465 10.15 14.41 29.45
CA ALA A 465 9.04 14.05 28.59
C ALA A 465 7.69 14.39 29.22
N VAL A 466 6.69 14.62 28.37
CA VAL A 466 5.29 14.76 28.78
C VAL A 466 4.46 13.77 27.98
N TYR A 467 3.65 12.97 28.68
CA TYR A 467 2.60 12.16 28.08
C TYR A 467 1.26 12.67 28.58
N VAL A 468 0.34 13.03 27.68
CA VAL A 468 -1.04 13.37 28.07
C VAL A 468 -1.99 12.41 27.39
N PHE A 469 -2.82 11.74 28.18
CA PHE A 469 -3.91 10.90 27.72
C PHE A 469 -5.24 11.61 27.96
N TYR A 470 -6.04 11.73 26.91
CA TYR A 470 -7.41 12.21 26.98
C TYR A 470 -8.36 11.10 26.58
N PHE A 471 -9.28 10.78 27.48
CA PHE A 471 -10.34 9.78 27.29
C PHE A 471 -11.70 10.48 27.30
N PRO A 472 -12.20 10.98 26.15
CA PRO A 472 -13.51 11.61 26.04
C PRO A 472 -14.63 10.75 26.62
N THR A 473 -14.64 9.45 26.32
CA THR A 473 -15.70 8.51 26.79
C THR A 473 -15.76 8.36 28.30
N SER A 474 -14.63 8.56 28.99
CA SER A 474 -14.56 8.44 30.46
C SER A 474 -14.49 9.80 31.16
N PHE A 475 -14.51 10.90 30.40
CA PHE A 475 -14.31 12.27 30.89
C PHE A 475 -13.05 12.43 31.75
N ARG A 476 -11.93 11.81 31.35
CA ARG A 476 -10.67 11.87 32.10
C ARG A 476 -9.49 12.35 31.27
N ILE A 477 -8.66 13.20 31.87
CA ILE A 477 -7.33 13.58 31.35
C ILE A 477 -6.27 13.14 32.34
N HIS A 478 -5.28 12.39 31.88
CA HIS A 478 -4.12 11.96 32.66
C HIS A 478 -2.83 12.52 32.06
N ALA A 479 -2.12 13.34 32.82
CA ALA A 479 -0.81 13.86 32.45
C ALA A 479 0.30 13.14 33.23
N VAL A 480 1.22 12.50 32.52
CA VAL A 480 2.41 11.86 33.07
C VAL A 480 3.62 12.71 32.69
N ILE A 481 4.23 13.34 33.69
CA ILE A 481 5.39 14.21 33.51
C ILE A 481 6.62 13.42 33.91
N VAL A 482 7.52 13.22 32.95
CA VAL A 482 8.84 12.63 33.19
C VAL A 482 9.82 13.75 33.43
N ASN A 483 10.30 13.83 34.66
CA ASN A 483 11.30 14.80 35.07
C ASN A 483 12.37 14.09 35.91
N PRO A 484 13.65 14.09 35.47
CA PRO A 484 14.74 13.55 36.28
C PRO A 484 14.97 14.36 37.56
N PHE A 485 14.54 15.62 37.59
CA PHE A 485 14.63 16.51 38.75
C PHE A 485 13.34 16.47 39.58
N ARG A 486 13.46 16.63 40.91
CA ARG A 486 12.33 16.54 41.85
C ARG A 486 11.52 17.84 42.00
N ASN A 487 11.46 18.69 40.98
CA ASN A 487 10.57 19.86 40.96
C ASN A 487 9.21 19.51 40.35
N LYS A 488 8.15 19.90 41.06
CA LYS A 488 6.74 19.74 40.63
C LYS A 488 6.12 21.12 40.48
N GLU A 489 5.75 21.49 39.25
CA GLU A 489 5.16 22.80 38.93
C GLU A 489 3.69 22.67 38.46
N ILE A 490 3.33 21.56 37.82
CA ILE A 490 1.97 21.30 37.32
C ILE A 490 1.09 20.68 38.42
N SER A 491 -0.06 21.29 38.69
CA SER A 491 -1.18 20.74 39.47
C SER A 491 -2.36 20.34 38.56
N PRO A 492 -3.28 19.47 39.01
CA PRO A 492 -4.50 19.18 38.26
C PRO A 492 -5.36 20.43 37.98
N SER A 493 -5.47 21.34 38.96
CA SER A 493 -6.20 22.60 38.83
C SER A 493 -5.60 23.55 37.80
N PHE A 494 -4.27 23.53 37.63
CA PHE A 494 -3.61 24.29 36.57
C PHE A 494 -4.00 23.77 35.19
N LEU A 495 -3.98 22.44 34.99
CA LEU A 495 -4.37 21.84 33.71
C LEU A 495 -5.85 22.08 33.39
N GLU A 496 -6.73 21.98 34.39
CA GLU A 496 -8.16 22.27 34.24
C GLU A 496 -8.39 23.68 33.74
N LYS A 497 -7.74 24.68 34.34
CA LYS A 497 -7.82 26.07 33.87
C LYS A 497 -7.31 26.23 32.44
N GLN A 498 -6.13 25.69 32.13
CA GLN A 498 -5.55 25.82 30.78
C GLN A 498 -6.38 25.10 29.71
N PHE A 499 -7.00 23.96 30.05
CA PHE A 499 -7.90 23.25 29.16
C PHE A 499 -9.21 24.03 28.96
N GLY A 500 -9.77 24.61 30.03
CA GLY A 500 -10.93 25.49 29.96
C GLY A 500 -10.70 26.70 29.06
N ASP A 501 -9.57 27.40 29.23
CA ASP A 501 -9.18 28.55 28.40
C ASP A 501 -9.06 28.15 26.92
N ALA A 502 -8.47 26.97 26.62
CA ALA A 502 -8.34 26.47 25.25
C ALA A 502 -9.69 26.06 24.62
N CYS A 503 -10.56 25.43 25.40
CA CYS A 503 -11.91 25.06 25.03
C CYS A 503 -12.79 26.28 24.71
N GLN A 504 -12.67 27.36 25.51
CA GLN A 504 -13.35 28.62 25.25
C GLN A 504 -12.88 29.27 23.94
N ALA A 505 -11.58 29.25 23.65
CA ALA A 505 -11.06 29.75 22.38
C ALA A 505 -11.56 28.96 21.17
N LEU A 506 -11.86 27.67 21.33
CA LEU A 506 -12.40 26.78 20.29
C LEU A 506 -13.94 26.71 20.26
N GLY A 507 -14.63 27.37 21.20
CA GLY A 507 -16.10 27.40 21.27
C GLY A 507 -16.77 26.11 21.75
N SER A 508 -16.03 25.16 22.35
CA SER A 508 -16.55 23.88 22.85
C SER A 508 -16.14 23.67 24.30
N VAL A 509 -17.08 23.63 25.24
CA VAL A 509 -16.79 23.41 26.67
C VAL A 509 -17.37 22.05 27.08
N PRO A 510 -16.55 21.00 27.26
CA PRO A 510 -17.02 19.75 27.81
C PRO A 510 -17.18 19.87 29.34
N GLU A 511 -18.35 19.47 29.85
CA GLU A 511 -18.67 19.51 31.28
C GLU A 511 -18.14 18.26 32.01
N ASN A 512 -17.71 18.41 33.27
CA ASN A 512 -17.34 17.34 34.21
C ASN A 512 -16.11 16.48 33.87
N LEU A 513 -14.95 17.09 33.52
CA LEU A 513 -13.69 16.37 33.34
C LEU A 513 -12.90 16.20 34.64
N SER A 514 -12.37 15.00 34.88
CA SER A 514 -11.41 14.74 35.97
C SER A 514 -9.97 14.80 35.46
N PHE A 515 -9.11 15.55 36.16
CA PHE A 515 -7.69 15.72 35.84
C PHE A 515 -6.80 14.95 36.83
N HIS A 516 -5.87 14.16 36.30
CA HIS A 516 -4.87 13.42 37.09
C HIS A 516 -3.46 13.76 36.60
N VAL A 517 -2.53 13.97 37.53
CA VAL A 517 -1.13 14.33 37.24
C VAL A 517 -0.19 13.43 38.01
N ASP A 518 0.67 12.70 37.28
CA ASP A 518 1.66 11.79 37.83
C ASP A 518 3.08 12.18 37.41
N TYR A 519 4.00 12.18 38.38
CA TYR A 519 5.40 12.51 38.14
C TYR A 519 6.26 11.24 38.17
N GLN A 520 7.07 11.05 37.13
CA GLN A 520 7.98 9.92 36.98
C GLN A 520 9.42 10.42 36.80
N THR A 521 10.39 9.67 37.34
CA THR A 521 11.80 10.05 37.33
C THR A 521 12.55 9.61 36.07
N SER A 522 12.02 8.64 35.32
CA SER A 522 12.62 8.14 34.08
C SER A 522 11.59 7.91 32.98
N ILE A 523 12.05 7.98 31.74
CA ILE A 523 11.22 7.76 30.54
C ILE A 523 10.66 6.32 30.53
N ASP A 524 11.47 5.34 30.96
CA ASP A 524 11.04 3.94 31.05
C ASP A 524 9.96 3.70 32.12
N ALA A 525 10.02 4.42 33.24
CA ALA A 525 8.97 4.38 34.25
C ALA A 525 7.68 5.04 33.73
N GLY A 526 7.82 6.18 33.04
CA GLY A 526 6.72 6.88 32.36
C GLY A 526 6.01 6.02 31.32
N SER A 527 6.75 5.36 30.43
CA SER A 527 6.18 4.49 29.39
C SER A 527 5.49 3.25 29.97
N LYS A 528 6.06 2.62 31.00
CA LYS A 528 5.42 1.49 31.71
C LYS A 528 4.13 1.91 32.41
N TYR A 529 4.10 3.11 32.99
CA TYR A 529 2.89 3.66 33.61
C TYR A 529 1.81 3.94 32.55
N ALA A 530 2.18 4.61 31.46
CA ALA A 530 1.32 4.84 30.30
C ALA A 530 0.75 3.53 29.71
N GLN A 531 1.57 2.48 29.63
CA GLN A 531 1.12 1.17 29.17
C GLN A 531 0.10 0.53 30.13
N ARG A 532 0.29 0.64 31.45
CA ARG A 532 -0.66 0.14 32.44
C ARG A 532 -2.00 0.87 32.34
N MET A 533 -1.96 2.20 32.27
CA MET A 533 -3.13 3.06 32.08
C MET A 533 -3.96 2.66 30.85
N LEU A 534 -3.30 2.45 29.71
CA LEU A 534 -3.99 2.07 28.47
C LEU A 534 -4.61 0.67 28.57
N LEU A 535 -3.95 -0.27 29.24
CA LEU A 535 -4.50 -1.62 29.47
C LEU A 535 -5.73 -1.59 30.39
N GLU A 536 -5.72 -0.76 31.43
CA GLU A 536 -6.86 -0.58 32.34
C GLU A 536 -8.05 0.04 31.60
N TYR A 537 -7.83 1.09 30.80
CA TYR A 537 -8.86 1.70 29.97
C TYR A 537 -9.51 0.68 29.02
N ARG A 538 -8.69 -0.17 28.38
CA ARG A 538 -9.16 -1.23 27.47
C ARG A 538 -9.98 -2.31 28.18
N GLN A 539 -9.65 -2.64 29.43
CA GLN A 539 -10.44 -3.61 30.20
C GLN A 539 -11.83 -3.04 30.54
N GLN A 540 -11.93 -1.73 30.75
CA GLN A 540 -13.19 -1.04 31.05
C GLN A 540 -14.05 -0.81 29.80
N HIS A 541 -13.43 -0.62 28.63
CA HIS A 541 -14.11 -0.33 27.37
C HIS A 541 -13.82 -1.41 26.33
N SER A 542 -14.74 -2.38 26.19
CA SER A 542 -14.63 -3.50 25.24
C SER A 542 -15.12 -3.18 23.81
N GLY A 543 -15.46 -1.91 23.54
CA GLY A 543 -15.93 -1.45 22.24
C GLY A 543 -14.81 -1.12 21.23
N PRO A 544 -15.18 -0.74 20.00
CA PRO A 544 -14.22 -0.23 19.01
C PRO A 544 -13.61 1.09 19.52
N VAL A 545 -12.29 1.09 19.72
CA VAL A 545 -11.54 2.26 20.19
C VAL A 545 -10.45 2.61 19.18
N VAL A 546 -10.34 3.89 18.82
CA VAL A 546 -9.26 4.42 17.98
C VAL A 546 -8.29 5.25 18.82
N GLY A 547 -6.99 5.02 18.66
CA GLY A 547 -5.95 5.84 19.28
C GLY A 547 -5.52 6.98 18.36
N ILE A 548 -5.71 8.22 18.78
CA ILE A 548 -5.18 9.40 18.11
C ILE A 548 -3.87 9.75 18.79
N ILE A 549 -2.76 9.78 18.06
CA ILE A 549 -1.43 9.94 18.63
C ILE A 549 -0.73 11.13 17.99
N GLU A 550 -0.36 12.11 18.81
CA GLU A 550 0.48 13.22 18.41
C GLU A 550 1.87 13.02 18.99
N CYS A 551 2.84 12.71 18.13
CA CYS A 551 4.20 12.45 18.57
C CYS A 551 5.24 12.67 17.46
N PRO A 552 6.49 13.04 17.83
CA PRO A 552 7.56 13.22 16.84
C PRO A 552 8.03 11.92 16.20
N LYS A 553 7.97 10.79 16.93
CA LYS A 553 8.43 9.48 16.46
C LYS A 553 7.48 8.37 16.90
N LEU A 554 6.52 8.01 16.04
CA LEU A 554 5.52 6.96 16.33
C LEU A 554 6.15 5.61 16.65
N GLN A 555 7.16 5.19 15.87
CA GLN A 555 7.78 3.87 16.04
C GLN A 555 8.48 3.73 17.40
N ALA A 556 9.09 4.80 17.90
CA ALA A 556 9.72 4.80 19.23
C ALA A 556 8.68 4.61 20.34
N ILE A 557 7.51 5.26 20.23
CA ILE A 557 6.42 5.10 21.20
C ILE A 557 5.80 3.72 21.12
N LYS A 558 5.55 3.16 19.93
CA LYS A 558 5.01 1.80 19.78
C LYS A 558 5.93 0.75 20.40
N VAL A 559 7.25 0.94 20.27
CA VAL A 559 8.24 0.08 20.94
C VAL A 559 8.16 0.19 22.46
N ALA A 560 7.97 1.39 23.00
CA ALA A 560 7.88 1.66 24.43
C ALA A 560 6.53 1.22 25.05
N ILE A 561 5.42 1.39 24.32
CA ILE A 561 4.06 1.09 24.76
C ILE A 561 3.46 0.03 23.81
N ARG A 562 3.72 -1.24 24.12
CA ARG A 562 3.26 -2.38 23.30
C ARG A 562 1.74 -2.54 23.23
N ALA A 563 1.02 -1.95 24.18
CA ALA A 563 -0.45 -1.94 24.15
C ALA A 563 -1.03 -1.21 22.93
N LEU A 564 -0.25 -0.34 22.26
CA LEU A 564 -0.67 0.35 21.04
C LEU A 564 -0.67 -0.55 19.79
N ASP A 565 0.08 -1.65 19.77
CA ASP A 565 0.12 -2.59 18.61
C ASP A 565 -1.21 -3.35 18.41
N ASP A 566 -2.05 -3.35 19.45
CA ASP A 566 -3.38 -3.97 19.49
C ASP A 566 -4.52 -3.00 19.20
N LEU A 567 -4.23 -1.76 18.83
CA LEU A 567 -5.22 -0.71 18.55
C LEU A 567 -4.90 -0.02 17.22
N PRO A 568 -5.91 0.41 16.44
CA PRO A 568 -5.68 1.31 15.32
C PRO A 568 -5.18 2.65 15.85
N CYS A 569 -4.03 3.09 15.34
CA CYS A 569 -3.34 4.31 15.76
C CYS A 569 -3.28 5.30 14.58
N VAL A 570 -4.06 6.37 14.66
CA VAL A 570 -4.06 7.49 13.71
C VAL A 570 -3.09 8.56 14.22
N THR A 571 -2.17 9.03 13.39
CA THR A 571 -1.18 10.01 13.80
C THR A 571 -1.53 11.43 13.41
N ILE A 572 -1.41 12.36 14.36
CA ILE A 572 -1.41 13.80 14.12
C ILE A 572 0.05 14.23 13.90
N PRO A 573 0.35 15.02 12.85
CA PRO A 573 1.67 15.63 12.67
C PRO A 573 2.05 16.48 13.88
N SER A 574 3.12 16.11 14.58
CA SER A 574 3.59 16.89 15.73
C SER A 574 4.29 18.17 15.29
N ASN A 575 4.06 19.28 15.99
CA ASN A 575 4.83 20.50 15.77
C ASN A 575 6.23 20.36 16.40
N ALA A 576 7.29 20.62 15.64
CA ALA A 576 8.67 20.55 16.14
C ALA A 576 8.92 21.53 17.31
N ARG A 577 8.23 22.68 17.34
CA ARG A 577 8.34 23.67 18.42
C ARG A 577 7.85 23.13 19.76
N ASP A 578 6.91 22.17 19.75
CA ASP A 578 6.34 21.59 20.96
C ASP A 578 7.36 20.71 21.73
N ASN A 579 8.46 20.33 21.08
CA ASN A 579 9.59 19.61 21.71
C ASN A 579 10.73 20.55 22.17
N ASN A 580 10.65 21.84 21.83
CA ASN A 580 11.69 22.82 22.15
C ASN A 580 11.24 23.75 23.28
N TYR A 581 11.47 23.33 24.52
CA TYR A 581 11.19 24.12 25.71
C TYR A 581 12.47 24.40 26.51
N GLN A 582 12.55 25.60 27.08
CA GLN A 582 13.69 26.07 27.89
C GLN A 582 13.94 25.16 29.10
N ALA A 583 15.08 25.30 29.79
CA ALA A 583 15.37 24.47 30.97
C ALA A 583 14.54 24.85 32.20
N LEU A 584 14.16 26.13 32.34
CA LEU A 584 13.37 26.69 33.44
C LEU A 584 11.92 26.93 33.02
N GLY A 585 10.95 26.68 33.91
CA GLY A 585 9.51 26.93 33.66
C GLY A 585 8.90 26.10 32.52
N TRP A 586 9.58 25.06 32.10
CA TRP A 586 9.19 24.25 30.95
C TRP A 586 7.93 23.43 31.19
N GLN A 587 7.70 23.01 32.43
CA GLN A 587 6.52 22.23 32.79
C GLN A 587 5.25 23.04 32.54
N ALA A 588 5.20 24.30 33.02
CA ALA A 588 4.03 25.17 32.81
C ALA A 588 3.76 25.40 31.30
N THR A 589 4.83 25.63 30.52
CA THR A 589 4.72 25.85 29.07
C THR A 589 4.25 24.59 28.34
N ALA A 590 4.87 23.44 28.61
CA ALA A 590 4.49 22.16 28.00
C ALA A 590 3.08 21.72 28.43
N GLY A 591 2.71 21.98 29.69
CA GLY A 591 1.36 21.76 30.21
C GLY A 591 0.32 22.56 29.43
N ARG A 592 0.53 23.88 29.26
CA ARG A 592 -0.36 24.74 28.46
C ARG A 592 -0.49 24.24 27.01
N THR A 593 0.62 23.99 26.33
CA THR A 593 0.61 23.50 24.94
C THR A 593 -0.11 22.16 24.84
N SER A 594 0.15 21.22 25.75
CA SER A 594 -0.51 19.90 25.75
C SER A 594 -2.02 19.99 25.94
N MET A 595 -2.52 20.93 26.76
CA MET A 595 -3.97 21.13 26.94
C MET A 595 -4.61 21.77 25.72
N GLN A 596 -3.93 22.72 25.06
CA GLN A 596 -4.40 23.31 23.80
C GLN A 596 -4.54 22.24 22.70
N ARG A 597 -3.54 21.36 22.55
CA ARG A 597 -3.58 20.23 21.60
C ARG A 597 -4.67 19.23 21.95
N CYS A 598 -4.84 18.92 23.24
CA CYS A 598 -5.88 18.05 23.74
C CYS A 598 -7.28 18.57 23.39
N ALA A 599 -7.55 19.87 23.59
CA ALA A 599 -8.84 20.48 23.27
C ALA A 599 -9.13 20.44 21.75
N ALA A 600 -8.12 20.68 20.91
CA ALA A 600 -8.24 20.64 19.45
C ALA A 600 -8.45 19.21 18.88
N SER A 601 -8.10 18.17 19.64
CA SER A 601 -8.08 16.78 19.14
C SER A 601 -9.42 16.26 18.63
N THR A 602 -10.53 16.62 19.29
CA THR A 602 -11.89 16.19 18.90
C THR A 602 -12.31 16.81 17.58
N GLN A 603 -12.10 18.11 17.40
CA GLN A 603 -12.40 18.81 16.15
C GLN A 603 -11.56 18.23 15.00
N TRP A 604 -10.25 18.09 15.23
CA TRP A 604 -9.34 17.50 14.24
C TRP A 604 -9.79 16.09 13.81
N PHE A 605 -10.23 15.25 14.76
CA PHE A 605 -10.69 13.89 14.45
C PHE A 605 -11.93 13.90 13.53
N ASN A 606 -12.90 14.77 13.81
CA ASN A 606 -14.12 14.89 13.02
C ASN A 606 -13.84 15.43 11.60
N GLU A 607 -12.95 16.43 11.49
CA GLU A 607 -12.47 16.94 10.20
C GLU A 607 -11.73 15.85 9.42
N ARG A 608 -10.91 15.05 10.09
CA ARG A 608 -10.16 13.95 9.48
C ARG A 608 -11.05 12.82 8.99
N ILE A 609 -12.14 12.49 9.69
CA ILE A 609 -13.16 11.55 9.22
C ILE A 609 -13.85 12.10 7.97
N SER A 610 -14.19 13.39 7.95
CA SER A 610 -14.82 14.05 6.80
C SER A 610 -13.91 14.04 5.57
N LEU A 611 -12.61 14.27 5.77
CA LEU A 611 -11.60 14.14 4.73
C LEU A 611 -11.45 12.69 4.24
N ALA A 612 -11.42 11.70 5.15
CA ALA A 612 -11.37 10.28 4.79
C ALA A 612 -12.56 9.83 3.94
N LYS A 613 -13.77 10.34 4.27
CA LYS A 613 -15.00 10.12 3.49
C LYS A 613 -14.89 10.63 2.06
N TYR A 614 -14.30 11.80 1.87
CA TYR A 614 -14.12 12.43 0.56
C TYR A 614 -12.99 11.78 -0.25
N ALA A 615 -11.82 11.57 0.35
CA ALA A 615 -10.67 10.94 -0.33
C ALA A 615 -10.86 9.45 -0.63
N HIS A 616 -11.84 8.81 0.01
CA HIS A 616 -12.00 7.36 0.06
C HIS A 616 -10.71 6.63 0.50
N VAL A 617 -10.05 7.16 1.52
CA VAL A 617 -8.80 6.64 2.10
C VAL A 617 -9.06 6.25 3.56
N PRO A 618 -8.55 5.11 4.06
CA PRO A 618 -8.64 4.77 5.48
C PRO A 618 -8.04 5.85 6.39
N LEU A 619 -8.74 6.16 7.47
CA LEU A 619 -8.41 7.25 8.41
C LEU A 619 -6.93 7.28 8.87
N GLY A 620 -6.32 6.11 9.09
CA GLY A 620 -4.97 5.97 9.62
C GLY A 620 -3.84 5.87 8.59
N ASN A 621 -4.12 5.97 7.29
CA ASN A 621 -3.13 5.75 6.22
C ASN A 621 -2.81 7.02 5.40
N PHE A 622 -3.25 8.18 5.87
CA PHE A 622 -2.84 9.45 5.27
C PHE A 622 -1.42 9.82 5.68
N GLU A 623 -0.71 10.48 4.78
CA GLU A 623 0.59 11.07 5.03
C GLU A 623 0.51 12.41 5.76
N LEU A 624 1.67 13.00 6.07
CA LEU A 624 1.81 14.29 6.76
C LEU A 624 1.13 15.42 5.98
N ASP A 625 1.39 15.52 4.68
CA ASP A 625 0.72 16.46 3.78
C ASP A 625 -0.44 15.74 3.10
N TRP A 626 -1.63 15.91 3.68
CA TRP A 626 -2.82 15.22 3.20
C TRP A 626 -3.29 15.74 1.83
N LEU A 627 -2.96 16.97 1.47
CA LEU A 627 -3.35 17.57 0.19
C LEU A 627 -2.66 16.86 -0.97
N LEU A 628 -1.33 16.75 -0.87
CA LEU A 628 -0.51 16.04 -1.87
C LEU A 628 -0.95 14.58 -1.98
N PHE A 629 -1.10 13.90 -0.84
CA PHE A 629 -1.50 12.49 -0.81
C PHE A 629 -2.88 12.24 -1.40
N THR A 630 -3.86 13.12 -1.12
CA THR A 630 -5.22 12.96 -1.65
C THR A 630 -5.26 13.18 -3.16
N ALA A 631 -4.52 14.18 -3.66
CA ALA A 631 -4.35 14.41 -5.09
C ALA A 631 -3.67 13.21 -5.79
N ASP A 632 -2.61 12.66 -5.19
CA ASP A 632 -1.94 11.45 -5.68
C ASP A 632 -2.89 10.25 -5.77
N VAL A 633 -3.74 10.05 -4.75
CA VAL A 633 -4.72 8.95 -4.72
C VAL A 633 -5.79 9.13 -5.80
N PHE A 634 -6.33 10.34 -5.95
CA PHE A 634 -7.33 10.64 -6.97
C PHE A 634 -6.77 10.47 -8.38
N PHE A 635 -5.57 11.01 -8.63
CA PHE A 635 -4.93 10.90 -9.93
C PHE A 635 -4.53 9.46 -10.24
N SER A 636 -3.97 8.72 -9.27
CA SER A 636 -3.66 7.28 -9.41
C SER A 636 -4.89 6.45 -9.80
N ARG A 637 -6.04 6.71 -9.17
CA ARG A 637 -7.29 5.99 -9.48
C ARG A 637 -7.81 6.36 -10.86
N ALA A 638 -7.80 7.65 -11.21
CA ALA A 638 -8.22 8.11 -12.54
C ALA A 638 -7.34 7.53 -13.66
N LEU A 639 -6.02 7.43 -13.45
CA LEU A 639 -5.09 6.79 -14.38
C LEU A 639 -5.39 5.29 -14.56
N ARG A 640 -5.66 4.57 -13.45
CA ARG A 640 -6.04 3.15 -13.49
C ARG A 640 -7.36 2.92 -14.21
N ASP A 641 -8.35 3.79 -14.01
CA ASP A 641 -9.65 3.71 -14.68
C ASP A 641 -9.50 3.84 -16.21
N GLN A 642 -8.55 4.65 -16.68
CA GLN A 642 -8.19 4.78 -18.10
C GLN A 642 -7.16 3.74 -18.59
N GLN A 643 -6.86 2.69 -17.82
CA GLN A 643 -5.86 1.66 -18.16
C GLN A 643 -4.46 2.20 -18.45
N GLN A 644 -4.06 3.30 -17.78
CA GLN A 644 -2.69 3.82 -17.82
C GLN A 644 -1.84 3.19 -16.71
N VAL A 645 -0.55 2.98 -16.99
CA VAL A 645 0.44 2.48 -16.03
C VAL A 645 0.94 3.61 -15.16
N LEU A 646 1.14 3.34 -13.85
CA LEU A 646 1.56 4.36 -12.89
C LEU A 646 3.10 4.50 -12.84
N TRP A 647 3.59 5.74 -12.71
CA TRP A 647 5.02 6.07 -12.57
C TRP A 647 5.39 6.49 -11.14
N ILE A 648 4.70 5.94 -10.13
CA ILE A 648 4.85 6.32 -8.72
C ILE A 648 6.28 6.15 -8.22
N SER A 649 6.80 7.13 -7.49
CA SER A 649 8.12 7.10 -6.87
C SER A 649 8.13 7.88 -5.56
N ASP A 650 8.87 7.38 -4.57
CA ASP A 650 9.09 8.08 -3.30
C ASP A 650 10.29 9.06 -3.35
N ASP A 651 11.15 8.94 -4.38
CA ASP A 651 12.40 9.71 -4.52
C ASP A 651 12.24 10.96 -5.41
N GLY A 652 11.02 11.26 -5.85
CA GLY A 652 10.73 12.37 -6.78
C GLY A 652 11.17 12.12 -8.23
N ILE A 653 11.69 10.92 -8.55
CA ILE A 653 12.08 10.53 -9.91
C ILE A 653 11.06 9.53 -10.46
N PRO A 654 10.27 9.87 -11.50
CA PRO A 654 9.20 9.01 -12.01
C PRO A 654 9.73 7.65 -12.47
N ASP A 655 8.93 6.59 -12.27
CA ASP A 655 9.26 5.24 -12.74
C ASP A 655 8.92 5.07 -14.23
N LEU A 656 9.91 5.34 -15.09
CA LEU A 656 9.77 5.28 -16.56
C LEU A 656 10.35 3.98 -17.16
N GLY A 657 10.30 2.87 -16.43
CA GLY A 657 10.66 1.57 -16.99
C GLY A 657 12.13 1.18 -16.84
N GLY A 658 12.89 1.85 -15.98
CA GLY A 658 14.33 1.59 -15.76
C GLY A 658 15.28 2.37 -16.67
N THR A 659 14.75 3.19 -17.57
CA THR A 659 15.56 4.21 -18.27
C THR A 659 15.90 5.30 -17.26
N TYR A 660 17.11 5.25 -16.73
CA TYR A 660 17.66 6.37 -15.98
C TYR A 660 18.06 7.42 -17.02
N GLU A 661 17.16 8.33 -17.35
CA GLU A 661 17.56 9.57 -18.00
C GLU A 661 18.46 10.29 -17.00
N GLY A 662 19.77 10.20 -17.25
CA GLY A 662 20.78 10.89 -16.46
C GLY A 662 20.52 12.38 -16.45
N GLU A 663 20.86 13.01 -15.32
CA GLU A 663 20.56 14.39 -14.98
C GLU A 663 19.07 14.68 -14.73
N THR A 664 18.56 14.15 -13.60
CA THR A 664 17.62 14.91 -12.77
C THR A 664 18.36 16.12 -12.19
N CYS A 665 18.87 16.98 -13.06
CA CYS A 665 19.55 18.20 -12.69
C CYS A 665 18.53 19.02 -11.89
N PHE A 666 19.01 19.53 -10.77
CA PHE A 666 18.32 20.32 -9.76
C PHE A 666 17.78 21.67 -10.28
N ALA A 667 17.34 21.73 -11.54
CA ALA A 667 16.99 22.94 -12.27
C ALA A 667 15.78 22.71 -13.20
N ASP A 668 14.67 22.20 -12.67
CA ASP A 668 13.35 22.55 -13.22
C ASP A 668 12.97 23.95 -12.67
N GLU A 669 13.93 24.89 -12.67
CA GLU A 669 13.69 26.32 -12.58
C GLU A 669 13.02 26.71 -13.89
N VAL A 670 11.77 26.29 -14.07
CA VAL A 670 10.97 26.87 -15.12
C VAL A 670 10.89 28.35 -14.76
N ILE A 671 11.61 29.16 -15.53
CA ILE A 671 11.77 30.58 -15.27
C ILE A 671 10.36 31.17 -15.23
N GLN A 672 9.93 31.57 -14.04
CA GLN A 672 8.66 32.26 -13.88
C GLN A 672 8.77 33.56 -14.67
N PRO A 673 7.84 33.82 -15.60
CA PRO A 673 7.86 35.06 -16.35
C PRO A 673 7.61 36.21 -15.37
N ALA A 674 8.67 36.94 -15.04
CA ALA A 674 8.60 38.17 -14.28
C ALA A 674 8.83 39.34 -15.25
N LEU A 675 7.78 40.10 -15.52
CA LEU A 675 7.88 41.34 -16.28
C LEU A 675 8.01 42.48 -15.28
N THR A 676 9.10 43.23 -15.39
CA THR A 676 9.42 44.33 -14.47
C THR A 676 9.72 45.57 -15.31
N TYR A 677 8.96 46.63 -15.10
CA TYR A 677 9.19 47.94 -15.68
C TYR A 677 9.58 48.88 -14.53
N PRO A 678 10.88 49.10 -14.31
CA PRO A 678 11.33 49.97 -13.24
C PRO A 678 10.97 51.43 -13.57
N GLY A 679 10.45 52.15 -12.59
CA GLY A 679 9.98 53.52 -12.79
C GLY A 679 9.37 54.15 -11.55
N ALA A 680 9.20 55.47 -11.63
CA ALA A 680 8.47 56.27 -10.64
C ALA A 680 7.07 56.56 -11.17
N TYR A 681 6.09 55.81 -10.67
CA TYR A 681 4.68 55.90 -11.05
C TYR A 681 3.96 56.84 -10.09
N ARG A 682 3.59 58.02 -10.58
CA ARG A 682 2.97 59.08 -9.77
C ARG A 682 1.44 59.05 -9.79
N ARG A 683 0.88 58.17 -10.61
CA ARG A 683 -0.56 57.92 -10.74
C ARG A 683 -0.95 56.72 -9.88
N VAL A 684 -2.25 56.58 -9.61
CA VAL A 684 -2.76 55.53 -8.73
C VAL A 684 -2.46 54.16 -9.35
N SER A 685 -1.63 53.39 -8.65
CA SER A 685 -1.26 52.03 -9.02
C SER A 685 -1.99 51.02 -8.15
N VAL A 686 -2.36 49.88 -8.71
CA VAL A 686 -3.13 48.84 -8.03
C VAL A 686 -2.36 47.53 -8.06
N GLU A 687 -2.21 46.91 -6.90
CA GLU A 687 -1.70 45.55 -6.76
C GLU A 687 -2.85 44.55 -6.80
N LEU A 688 -2.87 43.71 -7.82
CA LEU A 688 -3.84 42.64 -8.04
C LEU A 688 -3.16 41.29 -7.75
N LYS A 689 -3.73 40.49 -6.86
CA LYS A 689 -3.32 39.10 -6.64
C LYS A 689 -4.06 38.19 -7.60
N ILE A 690 -3.34 37.25 -8.21
CA ILE A 690 -3.91 36.24 -9.11
C ILE A 690 -4.18 34.97 -8.34
N HIS A 691 -5.41 34.47 -8.42
CA HIS A 691 -5.78 33.14 -7.94
C HIS A 691 -6.13 32.22 -9.12
N HIS A 692 -5.97 30.91 -8.91
CA HIS A 692 -6.41 29.84 -9.83
C HIS A 692 -5.87 29.86 -11.27
N LEU A 693 -4.76 30.55 -11.54
CA LEU A 693 -4.12 30.56 -12.88
C LEU A 693 -3.84 29.16 -13.42
N ALA A 694 -3.28 28.27 -12.59
CA ALA A 694 -2.96 26.90 -12.97
C ALA A 694 -4.21 26.07 -13.32
N VAL A 695 -5.30 26.26 -12.55
CA VAL A 695 -6.58 25.58 -12.79
C VAL A 695 -7.19 26.06 -14.11
N ASN A 696 -7.21 27.38 -14.33
CA ASN A 696 -7.72 27.95 -15.58
C ASN A 696 -6.92 27.48 -16.80
N ALA A 697 -5.58 27.51 -16.71
CA ALA A 697 -4.69 27.05 -17.78
C ALA A 697 -4.94 25.58 -18.15
N LEU A 698 -5.10 24.69 -17.16
CA LEU A 698 -5.40 23.28 -17.40
C LEU A 698 -6.73 23.10 -18.15
N LEU A 699 -7.79 23.81 -17.74
CA LEU A 699 -9.13 23.67 -18.33
C LEU A 699 -9.21 24.26 -19.74
N LYS A 700 -8.60 25.43 -19.93
CA LYS A 700 -8.64 26.19 -21.19
C LYS A 700 -7.51 25.83 -22.14
N SER A 701 -6.62 24.90 -21.77
CA SER A 701 -5.54 24.34 -22.61
C SER A 701 -5.95 24.10 -24.06
N SER A 702 -7.05 23.38 -24.28
CA SER A 702 -7.55 23.08 -25.64
C SER A 702 -7.96 24.32 -26.44
N GLN A 703 -8.47 25.36 -25.79
CA GLN A 703 -8.83 26.62 -26.47
C GLN A 703 -7.59 27.44 -26.80
N VAL A 704 -6.56 27.40 -25.95
CA VAL A 704 -5.26 28.03 -26.22
C VAL A 704 -4.59 27.37 -27.43
N ASP A 705 -4.70 26.05 -27.57
CA ASP A 705 -4.16 25.31 -28.73
C ASP A 705 -4.83 25.72 -30.04
N GLU A 706 -6.17 25.83 -30.05
CA GLU A 706 -6.93 26.25 -31.22
C GLU A 706 -6.59 27.68 -31.66
N MET A 707 -6.30 28.57 -30.72
CA MET A 707 -5.93 29.96 -31.00
C MET A 707 -4.53 30.12 -31.60
N GLU A 708 -3.60 29.22 -31.27
CA GLU A 708 -2.22 29.27 -31.79
C GLU A 708 -2.01 28.44 -33.06
N GLY A 709 -2.94 27.55 -33.41
CA GLY A 709 -2.88 26.74 -34.63
C GLY A 709 -1.78 25.66 -34.62
N GLY A 710 -1.22 25.34 -33.45
CA GLY A 710 -0.22 24.30 -33.23
C GLY A 710 -0.61 23.39 -32.07
N SER A 711 -0.27 22.10 -32.16
CA SER A 711 -0.46 21.16 -31.03
C SER A 711 0.46 21.57 -29.87
N ILE A 712 0.03 21.33 -28.62
CA ILE A 712 0.81 21.61 -27.40
C ILE A 712 2.28 21.17 -27.53
N GLY A 713 2.59 20.09 -28.26
CA GLY A 713 3.95 19.60 -28.50
C GLY A 713 4.85 20.44 -29.42
N SER A 714 4.31 21.36 -30.20
CA SER A 714 5.12 22.14 -31.15
C SER A 714 5.81 23.32 -30.46
N PHE A 715 6.53 23.07 -29.36
CA PHE A 715 7.33 24.08 -28.68
C PHE A 715 8.67 24.28 -29.39
N GLY A 716 8.69 25.16 -30.39
CA GLY A 716 9.95 25.74 -30.86
C GLY A 716 10.46 26.74 -29.82
N ASN A 717 11.62 26.47 -29.22
CA ASN A 717 12.38 27.53 -28.55
C ASN A 717 12.76 28.58 -29.60
N ASP A 718 12.32 29.83 -29.44
CA ASP A 718 12.76 31.01 -30.21
C ASP A 718 14.22 31.40 -29.89
N VAL A 719 15.14 30.42 -29.88
CA VAL A 719 16.58 30.63 -29.78
C VAL A 719 17.20 30.12 -31.07
N PRO A 720 17.89 30.96 -31.87
CA PRO A 720 18.53 30.49 -33.09
C PRO A 720 19.56 29.40 -32.73
N PRO A 721 19.61 28.28 -33.46
CA PRO A 721 20.42 27.14 -33.07
C PRO A 721 21.90 27.49 -33.14
N GLY A 722 22.54 27.56 -31.97
CA GLY A 722 23.99 27.43 -31.88
C GLY A 722 24.38 26.05 -32.40
N SER A 723 25.48 25.98 -33.15
CA SER A 723 25.85 24.88 -34.04
C SER A 723 26.15 23.50 -33.42
N ASN A 724 25.79 23.24 -32.16
CA ASN A 724 26.12 22.00 -31.44
C ASN A 724 24.96 21.43 -30.59
N ALA A 725 23.71 21.50 -31.06
CA ALA A 725 22.61 20.75 -30.42
C ALA A 725 22.54 19.34 -31.00
N THR A 726 22.88 18.33 -30.21
CA THR A 726 22.60 16.92 -30.53
C THR A 726 21.08 16.70 -30.60
N GLU A 727 20.61 15.97 -31.60
CA GLU A 727 19.20 15.75 -31.97
C GLU A 727 18.37 14.93 -30.95
N THR A 728 18.62 15.05 -29.64
CA THR A 728 17.90 14.30 -28.59
C THR A 728 16.96 15.13 -27.72
N ASP A 729 16.90 16.45 -27.89
CA ASP A 729 15.98 17.33 -27.15
C ASP A 729 14.56 17.38 -27.78
N PHE A 730 14.10 16.26 -28.35
CA PHE A 730 12.78 16.14 -28.97
C PHE A 730 11.68 15.86 -27.92
N ASP A 731 11.11 16.94 -27.39
CA ASP A 731 9.70 17.10 -26.98
C ASP A 731 9.01 15.96 -26.17
N ASP A 732 9.58 15.58 -25.02
CA ASP A 732 8.91 14.70 -24.03
C ASP A 732 7.57 15.26 -23.51
N ALA A 733 7.34 16.57 -23.66
CA ALA A 733 6.14 17.24 -23.17
C ALA A 733 4.87 16.84 -23.95
N SER A 734 4.97 16.58 -25.27
CA SER A 734 3.84 16.08 -26.07
C SER A 734 3.47 14.63 -25.77
N LEU A 735 4.43 13.85 -25.28
CA LEU A 735 4.22 12.45 -24.93
C LEU A 735 3.38 12.27 -23.66
N CYS A 736 3.20 13.33 -22.86
CA CYS A 736 2.41 13.34 -21.64
C CYS A 736 0.94 13.74 -21.82
N ILE A 737 0.49 14.02 -23.06
CA ILE A 737 -0.88 14.47 -23.35
C ILE A 737 -1.98 13.54 -22.78
N PRO A 738 -1.89 12.20 -22.88
CA PRO A 738 -2.92 11.32 -22.33
C PRO A 738 -3.10 11.47 -20.81
N ALA A 739 -2.00 11.62 -20.07
CA ALA A 739 -2.03 11.84 -18.64
C ALA A 739 -2.57 13.24 -18.30
N PHE A 740 -2.21 14.25 -19.10
CA PHE A 740 -2.72 15.61 -18.97
C PHE A 740 -4.23 15.70 -19.19
N GLN A 741 -4.80 14.92 -20.12
CA GLN A 741 -6.25 14.84 -20.30
C GLN A 741 -6.97 14.19 -19.12
N VAL A 742 -6.40 13.13 -18.52
CA VAL A 742 -6.93 12.53 -17.28
C VAL A 742 -6.94 13.57 -16.16
N LEU A 743 -5.85 14.32 -16.02
CA LEU A 743 -5.74 15.39 -15.03
C LEU A 743 -6.81 16.47 -15.25
N LYS A 744 -7.03 16.92 -16.48
CA LYS A 744 -8.09 17.87 -16.83
C LYS A 744 -9.47 17.37 -16.41
N GLN A 745 -9.81 16.12 -16.69
CA GLN A 745 -11.09 15.52 -16.29
C GLN A 745 -11.25 15.44 -14.77
N LEU A 746 -10.16 15.09 -14.06
CA LEU A 746 -10.17 15.03 -12.60
C LEU A 746 -10.46 16.40 -11.98
N ILE A 747 -9.80 17.46 -12.47
CA ILE A 747 -9.98 18.81 -11.97
C ILE A 747 -11.37 19.36 -12.30
N GLN A 748 -11.93 19.06 -13.47
CA GLN A 748 -13.33 19.37 -13.79
C GLN A 748 -14.30 18.75 -12.77
N ARG A 749 -14.05 17.51 -12.35
CA ARG A 749 -14.85 16.85 -11.31
C ARG A 749 -14.68 17.53 -9.96
N CYS A 750 -13.45 17.85 -9.55
CA CYS A 750 -13.21 18.56 -8.28
C CYS A 750 -13.87 19.94 -8.24
N ILE A 751 -13.91 20.66 -9.37
CA ILE A 751 -14.62 21.94 -9.49
C ILE A 751 -16.13 21.75 -9.35
N SER A 752 -16.69 20.75 -10.03
CA SER A 752 -18.10 20.40 -9.87
C SER A 752 -18.41 20.10 -8.41
N ASP A 753 -17.56 19.36 -7.71
CA ASP A 753 -17.74 19.05 -6.29
C ASP A 753 -17.61 20.32 -5.42
N ALA A 754 -16.65 21.21 -5.67
CA ALA A 754 -16.51 22.47 -4.94
C ALA A 754 -17.73 23.40 -5.12
N VAL A 755 -18.20 23.59 -6.35
CA VAL A 755 -19.30 24.53 -6.68
C VAL A 755 -20.67 23.96 -6.33
N SER A 756 -20.93 22.68 -6.64
CA SER A 756 -22.26 22.07 -6.44
C SER A 756 -22.49 21.56 -5.03
N SER A 757 -21.46 21.01 -4.38
CA SER A 757 -21.57 20.41 -3.04
C SER A 757 -20.99 21.28 -1.93
N GLY A 758 -20.33 22.41 -2.26
CA GLY A 758 -19.72 23.31 -1.28
C GLY A 758 -18.58 22.67 -0.49
N ASN A 759 -17.87 21.71 -1.10
CA ASN A 759 -16.89 20.91 -0.38
C ASN A 759 -15.55 21.66 -0.21
N VAL A 760 -15.22 22.00 1.04
CA VAL A 760 -14.00 22.71 1.44
C VAL A 760 -12.72 21.95 1.04
N PHE A 761 -12.75 20.61 1.06
CA PHE A 761 -11.58 19.81 0.70
C PHE A 761 -11.30 19.83 -0.81
N ALA A 762 -12.34 19.90 -1.63
CA ALA A 762 -12.20 20.02 -3.07
C ALA A 762 -11.58 21.37 -3.45
N ASP A 763 -12.07 22.45 -2.83
CA ASP A 763 -11.52 23.79 -3.00
C ASP A 763 -10.04 23.88 -2.58
N ALA A 764 -9.69 23.32 -1.41
CA ALA A 764 -8.30 23.28 -0.95
C ALA A 764 -7.36 22.53 -1.92
N ILE A 765 -7.82 21.44 -2.56
CA ILE A 765 -7.03 20.74 -3.59
C ILE A 765 -6.84 21.62 -4.83
N LEU A 766 -7.86 22.37 -5.26
CA LEU A 766 -7.78 23.28 -6.41
C LEU A 766 -6.78 24.43 -6.16
N GLN A 767 -6.79 25.01 -4.97
CA GLN A 767 -5.85 26.07 -4.57
C GLN A 767 -4.40 25.57 -4.55
N HIS A 768 -4.18 24.32 -4.15
CA HIS A 768 -2.85 23.72 -4.04
C HIS A 768 -2.44 22.83 -5.23
N LEU A 769 -3.19 22.87 -6.34
CA LEU A 769 -2.91 22.05 -7.53
C LEU A 769 -1.50 22.28 -8.08
N TYR A 770 -1.09 23.54 -8.21
CA TYR A 770 0.24 23.89 -8.71
C TYR A 770 1.34 23.42 -7.76
N ARG A 771 1.14 23.58 -6.44
CA ARG A 771 2.05 23.07 -5.42
C ARG A 771 2.21 21.55 -5.52
N TRP A 772 1.14 20.82 -5.82
CA TRP A 772 1.18 19.37 -5.96
C TRP A 772 2.06 18.93 -7.13
N LEU A 773 1.87 19.52 -8.32
CA LEU A 773 2.67 19.18 -9.50
C LEU A 773 4.15 19.58 -9.35
N CYS A 774 4.44 20.69 -8.68
CA CYS A 774 5.81 21.15 -8.46
C CYS A 774 6.57 20.36 -7.38
N SER A 775 5.87 19.65 -6.49
CA SER A 775 6.50 19.07 -5.32
C SER A 775 7.14 17.72 -5.63
N PRO A 776 8.46 17.55 -5.46
CA PRO A 776 9.10 16.23 -5.60
C PRO A 776 8.68 15.25 -4.49
N ARG A 777 7.95 15.74 -3.48
CA ARG A 777 7.36 14.90 -2.41
C ARG A 777 6.04 14.25 -2.83
N SER A 778 5.43 14.69 -3.93
CA SER A 778 4.30 13.98 -4.52
C SER A 778 4.78 12.68 -5.12
N LYS A 779 4.00 11.62 -4.94
CA LYS A 779 4.33 10.30 -5.46
C LYS A 779 4.20 10.19 -6.97
N LEU A 780 3.33 11.00 -7.57
CA LEU A 780 3.12 11.07 -9.01
C LEU A 780 3.83 12.27 -9.65
N HIS A 781 4.83 12.83 -8.97
CA HIS A 781 5.61 13.93 -9.51
C HIS A 781 6.24 13.51 -10.86
N ASP A 782 5.91 14.29 -11.88
CA ASP A 782 6.45 14.14 -13.23
C ASP A 782 6.86 15.54 -13.74
N PRO A 783 8.16 15.78 -13.92
CA PRO A 783 8.67 17.04 -14.47
C PRO A 783 8.10 17.37 -15.86
N ALA A 784 7.82 16.38 -16.70
CA ALA A 784 7.29 16.61 -18.04
C ALA A 784 5.86 17.19 -17.97
N LEU A 785 5.01 16.67 -17.08
CA LEU A 785 3.67 17.21 -16.83
C LEU A 785 3.74 18.63 -16.23
N HIS A 786 4.71 18.89 -15.35
CA HIS A 786 4.92 20.22 -14.79
C HIS A 786 5.30 21.23 -15.88
N ARG A 787 6.26 20.92 -16.75
CA ARG A 787 6.65 21.79 -17.88
C ARG A 787 5.49 22.06 -18.84
N LEU A 788 4.70 21.03 -19.14
CA LEU A 788 3.52 21.12 -19.98
C LEU A 788 2.53 22.16 -19.45
N LEU A 789 2.14 22.02 -18.16
CA LEU A 789 1.24 22.97 -17.51
C LEU A 789 1.86 24.36 -17.44
N HIS A 790 3.13 24.47 -17.09
CA HIS A 790 3.81 25.75 -16.98
C HIS A 790 3.85 26.50 -18.33
N ASN A 791 4.05 25.79 -19.44
CA ASN A 791 4.03 26.41 -20.77
C ASN A 791 2.64 26.94 -21.12
N VAL A 792 1.58 26.18 -20.84
CA VAL A 792 0.19 26.66 -21.01
C VAL A 792 -0.09 27.85 -20.10
N MET A 793 0.40 27.84 -18.85
CA MET A 793 0.29 28.98 -17.93
C MET A 793 1.00 30.23 -18.46
N LYS A 794 2.22 30.11 -19.02
CA LYS A 794 2.93 31.23 -19.66
C LYS A 794 2.09 31.87 -20.78
N LYS A 795 1.46 31.05 -21.61
CA LYS A 795 0.60 31.51 -22.73
C LYS A 795 -0.64 32.23 -22.23
N VAL A 796 -1.39 31.61 -21.31
CA VAL A 796 -2.59 32.23 -20.71
C VAL A 796 -2.24 33.54 -20.01
N PHE A 797 -1.11 33.58 -19.30
CA PHE A 797 -0.62 34.78 -18.64
C PHE A 797 -0.23 35.89 -19.64
N ALA A 798 0.45 35.54 -20.74
CA ALA A 798 0.77 36.49 -21.79
C ALA A 798 -0.49 37.08 -22.45
N LEU A 799 -1.52 36.24 -22.70
CA LEU A 799 -2.81 36.68 -23.20
C LEU A 799 -3.53 37.61 -22.19
N LEU A 800 -3.50 37.28 -20.90
CA LEU A 800 -4.07 38.12 -19.85
C LEU A 800 -3.41 39.51 -19.83
N LEU A 801 -2.08 39.57 -19.89
CA LEU A 801 -1.34 40.84 -19.93
C LEU A 801 -1.59 41.63 -21.22
N ALA A 802 -1.73 40.97 -22.36
CA ALA A 802 -2.10 41.62 -23.61
C ALA A 802 -3.49 42.26 -23.51
N GLU A 803 -4.44 41.61 -22.86
CA GLU A 803 -5.79 42.16 -22.64
C GLU A 803 -5.82 43.32 -21.64
N LEU A 804 -5.05 43.24 -20.56
CA LEU A 804 -4.87 44.37 -19.65
C LEU A 804 -4.35 45.61 -20.37
N ARG A 805 -3.34 45.44 -21.24
CA ARG A 805 -2.81 46.54 -22.06
C ARG A 805 -3.84 47.08 -23.06
N LYS A 806 -4.65 46.22 -23.69
CA LYS A 806 -5.76 46.65 -24.58
C LYS A 806 -6.83 47.46 -23.85
N LEU A 807 -7.07 47.18 -22.57
CA LEU A 807 -7.98 47.93 -21.70
C LEU A 807 -7.37 49.23 -21.14
N GLY A 808 -6.15 49.59 -21.56
CA GLY A 808 -5.47 50.82 -21.18
C GLY A 808 -4.76 50.76 -19.83
N ALA A 809 -4.57 49.56 -19.25
CA ALA A 809 -3.78 49.39 -18.04
C ALA A 809 -2.29 49.24 -18.37
N ASN A 810 -1.45 50.09 -17.78
CA ASN A 810 -0.01 49.98 -17.93
C ASN A 810 0.54 49.00 -16.89
N VAL A 811 1.15 47.91 -17.34
CA VAL A 811 1.71 46.89 -16.43
C VAL A 811 3.06 47.36 -15.90
N ILE A 812 3.20 47.48 -14.58
CA ILE A 812 4.44 47.83 -13.87
C ILE A 812 5.22 46.56 -13.54
N PHE A 813 4.55 45.61 -12.93
CA PHE A 813 5.11 44.33 -12.53
C PHE A 813 4.09 43.23 -12.80
N ALA A 814 4.54 42.06 -13.25
CA ALA A 814 3.68 40.91 -13.38
C ALA A 814 4.46 39.61 -13.20
N ASN A 815 3.97 38.75 -12.32
CA ASN A 815 4.35 37.35 -12.22
C ASN A 815 3.08 36.47 -12.07
N PHE A 816 3.22 35.15 -11.93
CA PHE A 816 2.05 34.26 -11.80
C PHE A 816 1.21 34.44 -10.53
N SER A 817 1.72 35.18 -9.54
CA SER A 817 1.04 35.40 -8.25
C SER A 817 0.42 36.79 -8.10
N LYS A 818 1.00 37.81 -8.74
CA LYS A 818 0.58 39.20 -8.62
C LYS A 818 0.87 40.02 -9.88
N ILE A 819 0.03 41.02 -10.13
CA ILE A 819 0.17 42.02 -11.18
C ILE A 819 0.02 43.40 -10.54
N ILE A 820 0.94 44.30 -10.83
CA ILE A 820 0.85 45.71 -10.47
C ILE A 820 0.55 46.48 -11.75
N ILE A 821 -0.56 47.21 -11.76
CA ILE A 821 -0.98 48.05 -12.87
C ILE A 821 -1.02 49.52 -12.48
N ASP A 822 -0.61 50.40 -13.39
CA ASP A 822 -0.93 51.82 -13.35
C ASP A 822 -2.27 52.05 -14.06
N THR A 823 -3.22 52.62 -13.33
CA THR A 823 -4.58 52.91 -13.82
C THR A 823 -4.65 54.15 -14.71
N GLY A 824 -3.58 54.96 -14.73
CA GLY A 824 -3.55 56.24 -15.41
C GLY A 824 -4.43 57.31 -14.76
N LYS A 825 -5.01 57.04 -13.58
CA LYS A 825 -5.90 57.95 -12.83
C LYS A 825 -5.18 58.59 -11.64
N VAL A 826 -5.59 59.80 -11.30
CA VAL A 826 -5.04 60.57 -10.16
C VAL A 826 -5.92 60.40 -8.92
N ASP A 827 -7.24 60.32 -9.09
CA ASP A 827 -8.19 60.18 -7.99
C ASP A 827 -8.42 58.71 -7.62
N LEU A 828 -8.39 58.41 -6.32
CA LEU A 828 -8.60 57.06 -5.78
C LEU A 828 -9.98 56.49 -6.13
N SER A 829 -11.05 57.28 -6.02
CA SER A 829 -12.41 56.84 -6.36
C SER A 829 -12.54 56.44 -7.84
N SER A 830 -11.88 57.19 -8.73
CA SER A 830 -11.85 56.89 -10.17
C SER A 830 -11.01 55.65 -10.49
N ALA A 831 -9.93 55.41 -9.73
CA ALA A 831 -9.10 54.22 -9.85
C ALA A 831 -9.85 52.96 -9.39
N HIS A 832 -10.61 53.02 -8.29
CA HIS A 832 -11.50 51.94 -7.86
C HIS A 832 -12.56 51.61 -8.91
N ALA A 833 -13.25 52.62 -9.44
CA ALA A 833 -14.26 52.42 -10.48
C ALA A 833 -13.66 51.82 -11.77
N TYR A 834 -12.46 52.25 -12.15
CA TYR A 834 -11.71 51.65 -13.26
C TYR A 834 -11.36 50.19 -12.97
N CYS A 835 -10.80 49.89 -11.80
CA CYS A 835 -10.45 48.54 -11.37
C CYS A 835 -11.66 47.60 -11.41
N ASP A 836 -12.81 48.01 -10.84
CA ASP A 836 -14.03 47.21 -10.87
C ASP A 836 -14.54 46.96 -12.29
N SER A 837 -14.44 47.97 -13.17
CA SER A 837 -14.83 47.82 -14.58
C SER A 837 -13.90 46.87 -15.34
N LEU A 838 -12.61 46.93 -15.06
CA LEU A 838 -11.59 46.07 -15.63
C LEU A 838 -11.80 44.61 -15.19
N LEU A 839 -12.03 44.39 -13.89
CA LEU A 839 -12.31 43.07 -13.33
C LEU A 839 -13.57 42.45 -13.95
N ARG A 840 -14.67 43.20 -14.06
CA ARG A 840 -15.90 42.73 -14.73
C ARG A 840 -15.67 42.41 -16.21
N THR A 841 -14.85 43.19 -16.90
CA THR A 841 -14.56 42.99 -18.33
C THR A 841 -13.67 41.77 -18.58
N LEU A 842 -12.81 41.42 -17.62
CA LEU A 842 -12.00 40.20 -17.71
C LEU A 842 -12.85 38.96 -17.41
N GLN A 843 -13.77 39.04 -16.44
CA GLN A 843 -14.68 37.94 -16.09
C GLN A 843 -15.67 37.58 -17.21
N THR A 844 -16.02 38.51 -18.10
CA THR A 844 -16.92 38.22 -19.23
C THR A 844 -16.27 37.39 -20.33
N ARG A 845 -14.95 37.17 -20.27
CA ARG A 845 -14.23 36.38 -21.27
C ARG A 845 -14.10 34.93 -20.86
N ASP A 846 -14.54 34.04 -21.73
CA ASP A 846 -14.50 32.59 -21.51
C ASP A 846 -13.09 32.05 -21.20
N LEU A 847 -12.03 32.69 -21.71
CA LEU A 847 -10.63 32.29 -21.46
C LEU A 847 -10.16 32.54 -20.02
N PHE A 848 -10.79 33.45 -19.29
CA PHE A 848 -10.37 33.87 -17.94
C PHE A 848 -11.43 33.59 -16.88
N GLU A 849 -12.45 32.80 -17.21
CA GLU A 849 -13.59 32.45 -16.36
C GLU A 849 -13.19 32.05 -14.93
N TRP A 850 -12.10 31.29 -14.79
CA TRP A 850 -11.63 30.76 -13.49
C TRP A 850 -10.52 31.59 -12.85
N ILE A 851 -10.06 32.67 -13.50
CA ILE A 851 -9.03 33.54 -12.92
C ILE A 851 -9.71 34.59 -12.06
N GLU A 852 -9.43 34.55 -10.76
CA GLU A 852 -9.86 35.59 -9.83
C GLU A 852 -8.71 36.56 -9.58
N LEU A 853 -8.99 37.85 -9.74
CA LEU A 853 -8.05 38.94 -9.51
C LEU A 853 -8.55 39.75 -8.32
N GLU A 854 -7.82 39.68 -7.21
CA GLU A 854 -8.17 40.34 -5.96
C GLU A 854 -7.32 41.61 -5.77
N PRO A 855 -7.91 42.82 -5.69
CA PRO A 855 -7.16 44.03 -5.39
C PRO A 855 -6.73 44.07 -3.92
N LEU A 856 -5.42 44.05 -3.66
CA LEU A 856 -4.85 44.06 -2.31
C LEU A 856 -4.54 45.48 -1.83
N HIS A 857 -3.75 46.21 -2.62
CA HIS A 857 -3.22 47.51 -2.23
C HIS A 857 -3.42 48.53 -3.35
N PHE A 858 -3.88 49.71 -2.95
CA PHE A 858 -3.90 50.90 -3.79
C PHE A 858 -2.75 51.81 -3.38
N TRP A 859 -1.94 52.21 -4.34
CA TRP A 859 -0.77 53.07 -4.14
C TRP A 859 -1.05 54.41 -4.79
N HIS A 860 -0.96 55.51 -4.03
CA HIS A 860 -1.09 56.84 -4.61
C HIS A 860 0.11 57.21 -5.49
N SER A 861 1.30 56.81 -5.05
CA SER A 861 2.57 56.98 -5.75
C SER A 861 3.42 55.76 -5.43
N LEU A 862 4.03 55.15 -6.45
CA LEU A 862 4.81 53.93 -6.35
C LEU A 862 6.15 54.13 -7.09
N LEU A 863 7.23 54.02 -6.34
CA LEU A 863 8.58 53.87 -6.87
C LEU A 863 8.90 52.39 -6.89
N PHE A 864 9.03 51.81 -8.09
CA PHE A 864 9.21 50.38 -8.26
C PHE A 864 10.50 50.12 -9.04
N MET A 865 11.38 49.28 -8.49
CA MET A 865 12.57 48.81 -9.20
C MET A 865 12.45 47.32 -9.51
N ASP A 866 12.18 46.49 -8.50
CA ASP A 866 11.94 45.05 -8.63
C ASP A 866 11.04 44.55 -7.48
N GLN A 867 10.83 43.23 -7.39
CA GLN A 867 9.99 42.62 -6.37
C GLN A 867 10.49 42.76 -4.92
N TYR A 868 11.76 43.10 -4.72
CA TYR A 868 12.44 43.24 -3.43
C TYR A 868 12.82 44.70 -3.10
N ASN A 869 12.70 45.59 -4.08
CA ASN A 869 13.10 46.98 -4.02
C ASN A 869 11.97 47.87 -4.55
N TYR A 870 11.11 48.31 -3.63
CA TYR A 870 10.01 49.21 -3.93
C TYR A 870 9.66 50.09 -2.72
N GLY A 871 9.08 51.26 -3.00
CA GLY A 871 8.54 52.15 -1.98
C GLY A 871 7.30 52.85 -2.51
N GLY A 872 6.28 53.02 -1.68
CA GLY A 872 5.03 53.63 -2.11
C GLY A 872 4.21 54.21 -0.99
N ILE A 873 3.36 55.17 -1.36
CA ILE A 873 2.39 55.78 -0.46
C ILE A 873 1.10 54.95 -0.53
N GLN A 874 0.83 54.17 0.52
CA GLN A 874 -0.34 53.30 0.54
C GLN A 874 -1.61 54.12 0.78
N ALA A 875 -2.64 53.86 0.00
CA ALA A 875 -3.96 54.38 0.26
C ALA A 875 -4.67 53.48 1.28
N LYS A 876 -4.99 54.04 2.45
CA LYS A 876 -5.86 53.37 3.42
C LYS A 876 -7.29 53.42 2.89
N THR A 877 -7.89 52.27 2.62
CA THR A 877 -9.33 52.14 2.42
C THR A 877 -10.00 52.50 3.74
N GLN A 878 -10.46 53.75 3.90
CA GLN A 878 -11.17 54.15 5.09
C GLN A 878 -12.46 53.31 5.23
N ASN A 879 -12.52 52.45 6.24
CA ASN A 879 -13.78 52.08 6.85
C ASN A 879 -14.42 53.38 7.35
N VAL A 880 -15.66 53.63 6.94
CA VAL A 880 -16.35 54.93 6.95
C VAL A 880 -16.65 55.52 8.35
N ASP A 881 -16.14 54.95 9.44
CA ASP A 881 -16.59 55.29 10.81
C ASP A 881 -15.50 55.88 11.73
N SER A 882 -14.58 56.70 11.22
CA SER A 882 -13.75 57.53 12.12
C SER A 882 -13.44 58.90 11.52
N SER A 883 -14.30 59.85 11.85
CA SER A 883 -14.08 61.29 11.69
C SER A 883 -13.15 61.80 12.80
N ASP A 884 -11.88 61.43 12.76
CA ASP A 884 -10.84 62.12 13.54
C ASP A 884 -9.61 62.39 12.66
N GLY A 885 -9.23 63.66 12.64
CA GLY A 885 -8.16 64.20 11.81
C GLY A 885 -6.79 63.79 12.32
N ASP A 886 -6.12 62.95 11.55
CA ASP A 886 -4.83 63.24 10.92
C ASP A 886 -4.64 62.15 9.87
N ASN A 887 -4.34 62.53 8.62
CA ASN A 887 -4.04 61.54 7.59
C ASN A 887 -2.68 60.93 7.93
N ASP A 888 -2.63 59.87 8.74
CA ASP A 888 -1.43 59.05 8.93
C ASP A 888 -1.10 58.39 7.58
N ILE A 889 -0.29 59.10 6.80
CA ILE A 889 0.24 58.67 5.51
C ILE A 889 1.27 57.58 5.81
N ASP A 890 0.94 56.35 5.44
CA ASP A 890 1.82 55.21 5.62
C ASP A 890 2.69 55.07 4.36
N ILE A 891 3.98 55.41 4.48
CA ILE A 891 4.97 55.23 3.43
C ILE A 891 5.61 53.86 3.64
N VAL A 892 5.22 52.89 2.82
CA VAL A 892 5.82 51.56 2.84
C VAL A 892 7.14 51.62 2.10
N SER A 893 8.23 51.22 2.76
CA SER A 893 9.57 51.16 2.17
C SER A 893 10.14 49.75 2.34
N SER A 894 10.44 49.09 1.22
CA SER A 894 11.08 47.78 1.17
C SER A 894 12.26 47.86 0.21
N TRP A 895 13.46 47.99 0.78
CA TRP A 895 14.69 48.21 0.03
C TRP A 895 15.75 47.23 0.50
N ASN A 896 15.83 46.06 -0.13
CA ASN A 896 16.93 45.12 0.14
C ASN A 896 18.29 45.77 -0.09
N MET A 897 18.40 46.66 -1.08
CA MET A 897 19.63 47.44 -1.32
C MET A 897 20.05 48.32 -0.13
N ALA A 898 19.11 48.70 0.75
CA ALA A 898 19.45 49.46 1.95
C ALA A 898 20.13 48.60 3.01
N GLU A 899 19.85 47.28 3.05
CA GLU A 899 20.51 46.37 3.99
C GLU A 899 22.01 46.20 3.70
N ASP A 900 22.38 46.34 2.42
CA ASP A 900 23.78 46.30 1.97
C ASP A 900 24.55 47.61 2.26
N LEU A 901 23.86 48.69 2.65
CA LEU A 901 24.49 49.96 3.02
C LEU A 901 25.00 49.94 4.47
N PRO A 902 26.04 50.74 4.81
CA PRO A 902 26.47 50.94 6.19
C PRO A 902 25.33 51.41 7.10
N LYS A 903 25.23 50.85 8.32
CA LYS A 903 24.13 51.12 9.28
C LYS A 903 23.82 52.60 9.47
N ASP A 904 24.84 53.44 9.55
CA ASP A 904 24.69 54.89 9.76
C ASP A 904 24.04 55.63 8.57
N THR A 905 24.04 55.01 7.39
CA THR A 905 23.49 55.58 6.14
C THR A 905 22.13 55.00 5.75
N GLN A 906 21.69 53.91 6.39
CA GLN A 906 20.42 53.24 6.07
C GLN A 906 19.23 54.16 6.35
N ASP A 907 19.21 54.79 7.54
CA ASP A 907 18.15 55.73 7.92
C ASP A 907 18.11 56.95 6.99
N HIS A 908 19.28 57.44 6.56
CA HIS A 908 19.37 58.57 5.64
C HIS A 908 18.87 58.22 4.24
N PHE A 909 19.19 57.02 3.75
CA PHE A 909 18.70 56.52 2.46
C PHE A 909 17.17 56.41 2.45
N VAL A 910 16.58 55.79 3.48
CA VAL A 910 15.11 55.66 3.59
C VAL A 910 14.44 57.03 3.67
N LEU A 911 15.04 57.99 4.38
CA LEU A 911 14.55 59.36 4.46
C LEU A 911 14.55 60.05 3.08
N ILE A 912 15.65 59.98 2.33
CA ILE A 912 15.72 60.58 0.98
C ILE A 912 14.67 59.98 0.04
N VAL A 913 14.51 58.65 0.06
CA VAL A 913 13.55 57.97 -0.82
C VAL A 913 12.11 58.30 -0.43
N SER A 914 11.81 58.42 0.86
CA SER A 914 10.49 58.83 1.34
C SER A 914 10.18 60.29 0.99
N GLU A 915 11.15 61.20 1.07
CA GLU A 915 11.01 62.59 0.58
C GLU A 915 10.75 62.63 -0.93
N PHE A 916 11.47 61.83 -1.71
CA PHE A 916 11.28 61.73 -3.16
C PHE A 916 9.88 61.25 -3.55
N LEU A 917 9.27 60.38 -2.74
CA LEU A 917 7.88 59.93 -2.92
C LEU A 917 6.86 60.98 -2.48
N TYR A 918 7.10 61.63 -1.34
CA TYR A 918 6.15 62.51 -0.66
C TYR A 918 6.00 63.88 -1.31
N ILE A 919 7.12 64.53 -1.68
CA ILE A 919 7.11 65.91 -2.20
C ILE A 919 6.29 66.04 -3.50
N PRO A 920 6.49 65.20 -4.55
CA PRO A 920 5.70 65.28 -5.77
C PRO A 920 4.22 64.97 -5.53
N TRP A 921 3.93 64.00 -4.65
CA TRP A 921 2.56 63.61 -4.34
C TRP A 921 1.80 64.72 -3.61
N LYS A 922 2.43 65.38 -2.62
CA LYS A 922 1.86 66.52 -1.91
C LYS A 922 1.51 67.66 -2.87
N PHE A 923 2.44 68.00 -3.76
CA PHE A 923 2.21 69.03 -4.78
C PHE A 923 1.06 68.65 -5.73
N MET A 924 0.99 67.39 -6.16
CA MET A 924 -0.10 66.90 -7.00
C MET A 924 -1.46 66.99 -6.30
N LYS A 925 -1.52 66.62 -5.01
CA LYS A 925 -2.73 66.72 -4.19
C LYS A 925 -3.19 68.17 -4.03
N GLU A 926 -2.26 69.10 -3.80
CA GLU A 926 -2.54 70.53 -3.69
C GLU A 926 -3.04 71.11 -5.01
N GLN A 927 -2.47 70.71 -6.15
CA GLN A 927 -2.96 71.10 -7.48
C GLN A 927 -4.35 70.55 -7.80
N VAL A 928 -4.62 69.28 -7.51
CA VAL A 928 -5.94 68.68 -7.73
C VAL A 928 -7.00 69.36 -6.84
N ALA A 929 -6.66 69.69 -5.59
CA ALA A 929 -7.52 70.47 -4.70
C ALA A 929 -7.77 71.89 -5.22
N ALA A 930 -6.74 72.56 -5.75
CA ALA A 930 -6.87 73.89 -6.36
C ALA A 930 -7.70 73.88 -7.66
N GLN A 931 -7.63 72.81 -8.46
CA GLN A 931 -8.46 72.66 -9.65
C GLN A 931 -9.91 72.28 -9.33
N ALA A 932 -10.15 71.55 -8.23
CA ALA A 932 -11.49 71.24 -7.75
C ALA A 932 -12.21 72.50 -7.22
N THR A 933 -11.52 73.37 -6.49
CA THR A 933 -12.09 74.64 -5.98
C THR A 933 -12.38 75.66 -7.08
N ILE A 934 -11.70 75.60 -8.23
CA ILE A 934 -11.96 76.44 -9.41
C ILE A 934 -13.15 75.91 -10.24
N ARG A 935 -13.49 74.62 -10.14
CA ARG A 935 -14.52 73.96 -10.98
C ARG A 935 -15.95 74.08 -10.45
N ASP A 936 -16.16 74.47 -9.20
CA ASP A 936 -17.51 74.56 -8.59
C ASP A 936 -18.38 75.71 -9.17
N ASP A 937 -17.84 76.59 -10.02
CA ASP A 937 -18.60 77.72 -10.61
C ASP A 937 -19.16 77.48 -12.02
N THR A 938 -18.87 76.35 -12.71
CA THR A 938 -19.46 76.07 -14.03
C THR A 938 -19.76 74.58 -14.26
N SER A 939 -21.04 74.26 -14.43
CA SER A 939 -21.58 72.91 -14.70
C SER A 939 -21.05 72.21 -15.96
N CYS A 940 -21.16 70.87 -15.92
CA CYS A 940 -20.92 69.82 -16.93
C CYS A 940 -19.56 69.08 -16.89
N THR A 941 -19.65 67.77 -16.62
CA THR A 941 -18.67 66.71 -16.89
C THR A 941 -18.06 66.84 -18.29
N PRO A 942 -16.75 66.57 -18.47
CA PRO A 942 -16.30 65.18 -18.44
C PRO A 942 -15.02 64.94 -17.64
N SER A 943 -14.76 63.65 -17.43
CA SER A 943 -13.51 63.03 -17.02
C SER A 943 -12.25 63.83 -17.38
N VAL A 944 -11.31 63.94 -16.43
CA VAL A 944 -9.93 64.41 -16.70
C VAL A 944 -9.42 63.69 -17.95
N THR A 945 -9.29 64.43 -19.05
CA THR A 945 -8.79 63.91 -20.32
C THR A 945 -7.31 63.57 -20.17
N ILE A 946 -6.82 62.63 -20.98
CA ILE A 946 -5.40 62.22 -20.99
C ILE A 946 -4.46 63.44 -21.09
N MET A 947 -4.84 64.46 -21.89
CA MET A 947 -4.09 65.72 -22.00
C MET A 947 -4.05 66.57 -20.71
N ALA A 948 -5.09 66.53 -19.87
CA ALA A 948 -5.09 67.25 -18.60
C ALA A 948 -4.18 66.57 -17.56
N ALA A 949 -4.11 65.23 -17.59
CA ALA A 949 -3.16 64.47 -16.77
C ALA A 949 -1.71 64.66 -17.24
N GLU A 950 -1.46 64.69 -18.56
CA GLU A 950 -0.13 64.96 -19.13
C GLU A 950 0.36 66.38 -18.84
N ASN A 951 -0.53 67.39 -18.86
CA ASN A 951 -0.20 68.76 -18.45
C ASN A 951 0.13 68.86 -16.95
N LEU A 952 -0.57 68.10 -16.11
CA LEU A 952 -0.33 68.05 -14.66
C LEU A 952 1.01 67.37 -14.35
N GLU A 953 1.35 66.30 -15.07
CA GLU A 953 2.69 65.69 -15.03
C GLU A 953 3.77 66.65 -15.52
N GLY A 954 3.52 67.42 -16.58
CA GLY A 954 4.44 68.47 -17.06
C GLY A 954 4.73 69.53 -15.99
N GLN A 955 3.71 70.00 -15.28
CA GLN A 955 3.85 70.97 -14.17
C GLN A 955 4.58 70.39 -12.96
N VAL A 956 4.34 69.12 -12.62
CA VAL A 956 5.08 68.41 -11.57
C VAL A 956 6.55 68.25 -11.97
N ILE A 957 6.85 67.92 -13.23
CA ILE A 957 8.23 67.79 -13.74
C ILE A 957 8.95 69.15 -13.73
N GLU A 958 8.29 70.24 -14.09
CA GLU A 958 8.85 71.58 -13.95
C GLU A 958 9.10 71.96 -12.49
N HIS A 959 8.18 71.64 -11.58
CA HIS A 959 8.36 71.90 -10.15
C HIS A 959 9.53 71.11 -9.54
N LEU A 960 9.74 69.85 -9.98
CA LEU A 960 10.86 69.02 -9.52
C LEU A 960 12.21 69.37 -10.15
N ARG A 961 12.24 70.18 -11.21
CA ARG A 961 13.48 70.70 -11.82
C ARG A 961 14.03 71.93 -11.09
N PHE A 962 13.17 72.63 -10.35
CA PHE A 962 13.53 73.70 -9.43
C PHE A 962 13.80 73.12 -8.04
#